data_AF-A0A9P0PZZ2-F1
#
_entry.id   AF-A0A9P0PZZ2-F1
#
_cell.length_a   1.000
_cell.length_b   1.000
_cell.length_c   1.000
_cell.angle_alpha   90.00
_cell.angle_beta   90.00
_cell.angle_gamma   90.00
#
_symmetry.space_group_name_H-M   'P 1'
#
loop_
_entity.id
_entity.type
_entity.pdbx_description
1 polymer ?
#
loop_
_entity_poly.entity_id
_entity_poly.type
_entity_poly.pdbx_seq_one_letter_code
_entity_poly.pdbx_strand_id
1 'polypeptide(L)'
;MGEFKRQRSKPKPRPKPVINYPPVPTKKWIAPDQRPKKPKPPPAYIKPEGITQRLETSSLKRVWNQYEFIGKIPILFGHFSQTHKKYSFKTKGYQGACNCAVACIFAHIYKMNMWTSYHLDQILDIGDSLYVKTITQPSENCLVEVTPEKVFNSIFLRNQKITIVIDEQSRIIDKVTAIAEDKVKEVFDSALDRFFKMYPSGIFCMLGKYVAIWAQNDAWYLFDPCEHDYLGDPWKGIPGYGVSTLCRCKAMEDMVNCLCKNMNTKVPHTKFEIFGCIVQRIVNVDLIPPETFEDIAPLEEAAISPEDMEDTKEEELVDVMQERLEQYVEEGNADIESLVVKIQEISPLAPLQFEEDQGKPSWAGDESIVKLDVCKFPVPHKVQPERLTYYLEIEPEKIGILRASTCQTDPKLSKYLGRQSMGNAISVLIMLRFHKSRVWIPKILNTVLKYGDLLYRDAMITIPRTQSLKLSNFQKKIQYEGKNFMPVIDDFVVIGRLQSQDFEVFDLGPALEAFLADHDCCVVIGPITLAVWVEDGKYYMFDPNDRDKNGKAIVKSQYVGSVLVPLDYTSGVACVTWFKNLKDLVALYMNNVEKAYKTDPFYLSKVEITDYVDVPDAWYSFKGLVPGKWILRGTVAQSNKKFPEKSRNFQSPANCLMAITLQYLVPMKDWDSETVDQVLDKGDQLYNETLVYLEKQSIFESKMLMLNELNTVFKFPTQEAVFIIDECVVNGSLKEGNDLLSLEKGLEMFFRDNDRGIVAVTNISVAVWRHEGVYYYFDSHNRDDKGFVVGKVTEQLVY
;
A
#
# COMPACT_ATOMS: atom_id res chain seq x y z
N MET A 1 -39.91 54.33 21.03
CA MET A 1 -38.60 54.98 21.27
C MET A 1 -37.65 54.45 20.23
N GLY A 2 -37.20 55.31 19.30
CA GLY A 2 -36.45 54.92 18.11
C GLY A 2 -34.98 54.59 18.40
N GLU A 3 -34.50 53.54 17.74
CA GLU A 3 -33.13 53.02 17.79
C GLU A 3 -32.11 53.98 17.16
N PHE A 4 -31.04 54.30 17.89
CA PHE A 4 -29.85 54.93 17.33
C PHE A 4 -28.72 53.90 17.22
N LYS A 5 -28.46 53.44 15.98
CA LYS A 5 -27.26 52.67 15.61
C LYS A 5 -26.02 53.56 15.68
N ARG A 6 -25.06 53.23 16.55
CA ARG A 6 -23.69 53.80 16.51
C ARG A 6 -22.80 52.94 15.60
N GLN A 7 -22.45 53.47 14.43
CA GLN A 7 -21.35 52.94 13.60
C GLN A 7 -20.01 53.24 14.28
N ARG A 8 -19.19 52.21 14.53
CA ARG A 8 -17.78 52.34 14.91
C ARG A 8 -16.93 52.27 13.63
N SER A 9 -16.22 53.35 13.30
CA SER A 9 -15.25 53.40 12.20
C SER A 9 -13.98 52.63 12.56
N LYS A 10 -13.48 51.79 11.65
CA LYS A 10 -12.19 51.10 11.79
C LYS A 10 -11.04 52.07 11.48
N PRO A 11 -9.91 52.05 12.21
CA PRO A 11 -8.76 52.90 11.91
C PRO A 11 -8.04 52.44 10.64
N LYS A 12 -7.57 53.40 9.83
CA LYS A 12 -6.82 53.14 8.59
C LYS A 12 -5.47 52.44 8.88
N PRO A 13 -5.05 51.45 8.08
CA PRO A 13 -3.75 50.80 8.27
C PRO A 13 -2.60 51.76 7.93
N ARG A 14 -1.53 51.72 8.72
CA ARG A 14 -0.30 52.51 8.47
C ARG A 14 0.44 51.95 7.25
N PRO A 15 1.08 52.79 6.42
CA PRO A 15 1.83 52.33 5.26
C PRO A 15 3.02 51.46 5.69
N LYS A 16 3.22 50.34 4.99
CA LYS A 16 4.34 49.42 5.24
C LYS A 16 5.66 50.09 4.84
N PRO A 17 6.74 49.97 5.64
CA PRO A 17 8.05 50.49 5.26
C PRO A 17 8.61 49.71 4.06
N VAL A 18 9.03 50.44 3.02
CA VAL A 18 9.71 49.88 1.85
C VAL A 18 11.20 49.78 2.17
N ILE A 19 11.71 48.57 2.33
CA ILE A 19 13.12 48.29 2.53
C ILE A 19 13.74 48.02 1.15
N ASN A 20 14.56 48.95 0.65
CA ASN A 20 15.35 48.74 -0.56
C ASN A 20 16.63 47.97 -0.21
N TYR A 21 16.69 46.71 -0.61
CA TYR A 21 17.91 45.90 -0.50
C TYR A 21 18.89 46.28 -1.62
N PRO A 22 20.20 46.38 -1.35
CA PRO A 22 21.21 46.47 -2.39
C PRO A 22 21.20 45.20 -3.26
N PRO A 23 21.55 45.29 -4.56
CA PRO A 23 21.49 44.14 -5.47
C PRO A 23 22.43 43.03 -4.98
N VAL A 24 21.84 41.92 -4.57
CA VAL A 24 22.55 40.71 -4.17
C VAL A 24 23.24 40.14 -5.41
N PRO A 25 24.55 39.86 -5.42
CA PRO A 25 25.22 39.21 -6.53
C PRO A 25 24.78 37.74 -6.58
N THR A 26 23.63 37.48 -7.17
CA THR A 26 23.16 36.13 -7.46
C THR A 26 24.10 35.52 -8.49
N LYS A 27 24.86 34.49 -8.09
CA LYS A 27 25.58 33.64 -9.05
C LYS A 27 24.59 33.18 -10.11
N LYS A 28 24.87 33.48 -11.38
CA LYS A 28 24.05 33.02 -12.52
C LYS A 28 23.81 31.52 -12.37
N TRP A 29 22.54 31.14 -12.35
CA TRP A 29 22.17 29.74 -12.32
C TRP A 29 22.65 29.08 -13.61
N ILE A 30 23.43 28.01 -13.45
CA ILE A 30 23.89 27.15 -14.54
C ILE A 30 23.09 25.85 -14.44
N ALA A 31 22.45 25.46 -15.53
CA ALA A 31 21.67 24.24 -15.62
C ALA A 31 22.54 23.00 -15.30
N PRO A 32 22.01 21.95 -14.64
CA PRO A 32 22.80 20.83 -14.09
C PRO A 32 23.68 20.10 -15.11
N ASP A 33 23.26 20.09 -16.37
CA ASP A 33 23.91 19.53 -17.55
C ASP A 33 25.13 20.34 -18.02
N GLN A 34 25.12 21.66 -17.81
CA GLN A 34 26.21 22.57 -18.19
C GLN A 34 27.24 22.79 -17.08
N ARG A 35 27.08 22.14 -15.93
CA ARG A 35 28.05 22.23 -14.82
C ARG A 35 29.26 21.34 -15.11
N PRO A 36 30.50 21.83 -14.93
CA PRO A 36 31.69 21.00 -15.08
C PRO A 36 31.66 19.83 -14.09
N LYS A 37 31.59 18.61 -14.60
CA LYS A 37 31.59 17.38 -13.80
C LYS A 37 32.93 17.29 -13.05
N LYS A 38 32.89 17.09 -11.73
CA LYS A 38 34.10 16.84 -10.94
C LYS A 38 34.80 15.57 -11.49
N PRO A 39 36.11 15.60 -11.75
CA PRO A 39 36.84 14.41 -12.19
C PRO A 39 36.70 13.31 -11.13
N LYS A 40 36.40 12.09 -11.58
CA LYS A 40 36.30 10.93 -10.68
C LYS A 40 37.68 10.68 -10.06
N PRO A 41 37.76 10.35 -8.75
CA PRO A 41 39.01 9.90 -8.17
C PRO A 41 39.48 8.63 -8.90
N PRO A 42 40.80 8.44 -9.07
CA PRO A 42 41.33 7.25 -9.70
C PRO A 42 40.89 5.99 -8.92
N PRO A 43 40.68 4.85 -9.60
CA PRO A 43 40.31 3.62 -8.94
C PRO A 43 41.38 3.22 -7.92
N ALA A 44 40.96 2.66 -6.79
CA ALA A 44 41.85 2.24 -5.70
C ALA A 44 42.89 1.17 -6.12
N TYR A 45 42.74 0.61 -7.32
CA TYR A 45 43.67 -0.35 -7.89
C TYR A 45 43.78 -0.15 -9.41
N ILE A 46 45.02 -0.05 -9.88
CA ILE A 46 45.37 -0.04 -11.30
C ILE A 46 46.25 -1.28 -11.53
N LYS A 47 45.86 -2.12 -12.48
CA LYS A 47 46.57 -3.37 -12.78
C LYS A 47 47.98 -3.04 -13.31
N PRO A 48 49.05 -3.64 -12.77
CA PRO A 48 50.41 -3.47 -13.32
C PRO A 48 50.49 -3.95 -14.77
N GLU A 49 51.23 -3.23 -15.61
CA GLU A 49 51.48 -3.64 -16.99
C GLU A 49 52.24 -4.97 -17.02
N GLY A 50 51.72 -5.95 -17.79
CA GLY A 50 52.35 -7.26 -18.00
C GLY A 50 51.62 -8.47 -17.40
N ILE A 51 50.58 -8.30 -16.58
CA ILE A 51 49.75 -9.43 -16.12
C ILE A 51 48.56 -9.61 -17.07
N THR A 52 48.65 -10.53 -18.03
CA THR A 52 47.55 -10.87 -18.97
C THR A 52 46.73 -12.09 -18.55
N GLN A 53 47.11 -12.76 -17.46
CA GLN A 53 46.41 -13.96 -17.01
C GLN A 53 45.02 -13.59 -16.45
N ARG A 54 43.97 -14.00 -17.16
CA ARG A 54 42.60 -14.03 -16.62
C ARG A 54 42.62 -15.05 -15.50
N LEU A 55 42.21 -14.64 -14.30
CA LEU A 55 41.87 -15.59 -13.25
C LEU A 55 40.83 -16.56 -13.85
N GLU A 56 41.14 -17.84 -13.86
CA GLU A 56 40.14 -18.85 -14.17
C GLU A 56 38.98 -18.65 -13.20
N THR A 57 37.79 -18.58 -13.77
CA THR A 57 36.50 -18.40 -13.11
C THR A 57 36.46 -19.07 -11.74
N SER A 58 36.00 -18.32 -10.72
CA SER A 58 35.74 -18.85 -9.38
C SER A 58 35.08 -20.23 -9.45
N SER A 59 35.67 -21.23 -8.82
CA SER A 59 35.22 -22.63 -8.77
C SER A 59 33.87 -22.83 -8.04
N LEU A 60 33.26 -21.76 -7.54
CA LEU A 60 31.86 -21.77 -7.11
C LEU A 60 30.99 -21.70 -8.34
N LYS A 61 30.32 -22.81 -8.71
CA LYS A 61 29.14 -22.77 -9.60
C LYS A 61 28.23 -21.68 -9.04
N ARG A 62 28.17 -20.53 -9.71
CA ARG A 62 27.29 -19.41 -9.34
C ARG A 62 25.86 -19.97 -9.34
N VAL A 63 25.32 -20.25 -8.16
CA VAL A 63 23.92 -20.65 -8.00
C VAL A 63 23.11 -19.43 -8.43
N TRP A 64 22.56 -19.48 -9.64
CA TRP A 64 21.71 -18.42 -10.14
C TRP A 64 20.36 -18.60 -9.48
N ASN A 65 20.11 -17.88 -8.38
CA ASN A 65 18.84 -17.72 -7.66
C ASN A 65 17.84 -18.89 -7.80
N GLN A 66 18.18 -20.06 -7.28
CA GLN A 66 17.29 -21.25 -7.22
C GLN A 66 17.01 -21.95 -8.56
N TYR A 67 17.73 -21.63 -9.64
CA TYR A 67 17.68 -22.44 -10.85
C TYR A 67 18.39 -23.78 -10.62
N GLU A 68 17.70 -24.86 -10.98
CA GLU A 68 18.25 -26.20 -10.99
C GLU A 68 18.79 -26.52 -12.39
N PHE A 69 19.97 -27.11 -12.46
CA PHE A 69 20.59 -27.49 -13.73
C PHE A 69 20.14 -28.91 -14.11
N ILE A 70 19.28 -29.01 -15.11
CA ILE A 70 18.86 -30.28 -15.69
C ILE A 70 19.59 -30.43 -17.03
N GLY A 71 20.65 -31.24 -17.02
CA GLY A 71 21.59 -31.33 -18.14
C GLY A 71 22.33 -30.00 -18.38
N LYS A 72 22.10 -29.37 -19.54
CA LYS A 72 22.68 -28.06 -19.92
C LYS A 72 21.75 -26.88 -19.68
N ILE A 73 20.48 -27.13 -19.33
CA ILE A 73 19.43 -26.11 -19.26
C ILE A 73 19.12 -25.80 -17.78
N PRO A 74 19.27 -24.55 -17.34
CA PRO A 74 18.77 -24.09 -16.06
C PRO A 74 17.24 -23.98 -16.08
N ILE A 75 16.56 -24.61 -15.13
CA ILE A 75 15.10 -24.56 -14.95
C ILE A 75 14.78 -23.99 -13.56
N LEU A 76 13.82 -23.08 -13.50
CA LEU A 76 13.23 -22.58 -12.27
C LEU A 76 11.83 -23.18 -12.11
N PHE A 77 11.55 -23.74 -10.94
CA PHE A 77 10.27 -24.37 -10.62
C PHE A 77 9.40 -23.45 -9.75
N GLY A 78 8.11 -23.37 -10.05
CA GLY A 78 7.12 -22.81 -9.13
C GLY A 78 6.79 -23.79 -8.00
N HIS A 79 5.97 -23.37 -7.03
CA HIS A 79 5.47 -24.29 -5.99
C HIS A 79 4.23 -25.06 -6.47
N PHE A 80 3.51 -24.52 -7.45
CA PHE A 80 2.32 -25.13 -8.02
C PHE A 80 2.14 -24.72 -9.49
N SER A 81 1.15 -25.33 -10.15
CA SER A 81 0.76 -25.09 -11.54
C SER A 81 -0.62 -24.43 -11.64
N GLN A 82 -1.04 -24.10 -12.86
CA GLN A 82 -2.38 -23.56 -13.13
C GLN A 82 -3.55 -24.52 -12.81
N THR A 83 -3.30 -25.83 -12.68
CA THR A 83 -4.34 -26.83 -12.35
C THR A 83 -4.41 -27.16 -10.86
N HIS A 84 -3.57 -26.51 -10.04
CA HIS A 84 -3.52 -26.75 -8.61
C HIS A 84 -4.87 -26.46 -7.92
N LYS A 85 -5.19 -27.26 -6.89
CA LYS A 85 -6.45 -27.20 -6.13
C LYS A 85 -6.74 -25.87 -5.42
N LYS A 86 -5.77 -24.96 -5.37
CA LYS A 86 -5.91 -23.59 -4.84
C LYS A 86 -6.87 -22.77 -5.71
N TYR A 87 -6.86 -23.00 -7.03
CA TYR A 87 -7.73 -22.28 -7.96
C TYR A 87 -9.13 -22.90 -8.00
N SER A 88 -10.12 -22.06 -8.31
CA SER A 88 -11.52 -22.47 -8.36
C SER A 88 -11.70 -23.57 -9.39
N PHE A 89 -12.62 -24.52 -9.15
CA PHE A 89 -12.95 -25.56 -10.12
C PHE A 89 -13.46 -24.99 -11.45
N LYS A 90 -13.93 -23.73 -11.45
CA LYS A 90 -14.40 -23.01 -12.64
C LYS A 90 -13.27 -22.35 -13.43
N THR A 91 -12.10 -22.12 -12.83
CA THR A 91 -10.98 -21.38 -13.45
C THR A 91 -9.76 -22.26 -13.71
N LYS A 92 -9.51 -23.26 -12.83
CA LYS A 92 -8.31 -24.11 -12.89
C LYS A 92 -8.15 -24.78 -14.26
N GLY A 93 -6.98 -24.59 -14.87
CA GLY A 93 -6.63 -25.12 -16.18
C GLY A 93 -7.02 -24.22 -17.37
N TYR A 94 -7.90 -23.24 -17.19
CA TYR A 94 -8.37 -22.37 -18.29
C TYR A 94 -7.63 -21.02 -18.34
N GLN A 95 -6.87 -20.67 -17.31
CA GLN A 95 -6.21 -19.37 -17.18
C GLN A 95 -4.85 -19.26 -17.93
N GLY A 96 -4.53 -20.21 -18.82
CA GLY A 96 -3.22 -20.32 -19.48
C GLY A 96 -2.81 -19.08 -20.27
N ALA A 97 -3.69 -18.55 -21.13
CA ALA A 97 -3.41 -17.34 -21.91
C ALA A 97 -3.14 -16.11 -21.00
N CYS A 98 -3.91 -15.97 -19.92
CA CYS A 98 -3.74 -14.90 -18.93
C CYS A 98 -2.42 -15.04 -18.16
N ASN A 99 -2.05 -16.25 -17.74
CA ASN A 99 -0.76 -16.52 -17.09
C ASN A 99 0.41 -16.13 -18.01
N CYS A 100 0.32 -16.48 -19.29
CA CYS A 100 1.36 -16.15 -20.26
C CYS A 100 1.49 -14.64 -20.49
N ALA A 101 0.37 -13.92 -20.59
CA ALA A 101 0.37 -12.45 -20.70
C ALA A 101 1.03 -11.79 -19.47
N VAL A 102 0.71 -12.26 -18.26
CA VAL A 102 1.34 -11.77 -17.01
C VAL A 102 2.83 -12.10 -16.97
N ALA A 103 3.26 -13.27 -17.46
CA ALA A 103 4.67 -13.61 -17.56
C ALA A 103 5.44 -12.64 -18.47
N CYS A 104 4.87 -12.26 -19.62
CA CYS A 104 5.45 -11.26 -20.51
C CYS A 104 5.57 -9.89 -19.82
N ILE A 105 4.58 -9.50 -19.01
CA ILE A 105 4.64 -8.26 -18.21
C ILE A 105 5.79 -8.33 -17.20
N PHE A 106 5.88 -9.42 -16.43
CA PHE A 106 6.95 -9.61 -15.45
C PHE A 106 8.33 -9.61 -16.10
N ALA A 107 8.46 -10.18 -17.31
CA ALA A 107 9.70 -10.19 -18.07
C ALA A 107 10.13 -8.79 -18.51
N HIS A 108 9.18 -7.89 -18.74
CA HIS A 108 9.46 -6.49 -19.05
C HIS A 108 9.89 -5.68 -17.82
N ILE A 109 9.24 -5.89 -16.68
CA ILE A 109 9.46 -5.10 -15.44
C ILE A 109 10.69 -5.57 -14.66
N TYR A 110 10.82 -6.89 -14.51
CA TYR A 110 11.82 -7.50 -13.62
C TYR A 110 12.97 -8.12 -14.43
N LYS A 111 14.19 -7.87 -13.96
CA LYS A 111 15.38 -8.55 -14.50
C LYS A 111 15.36 -10.03 -14.13
N MET A 112 15.70 -10.91 -15.07
CA MET A 112 15.68 -12.36 -14.85
C MET A 112 16.56 -12.84 -13.68
N ASN A 113 17.61 -12.09 -13.35
CA ASN A 113 18.45 -12.36 -12.19
C ASN A 113 17.82 -11.96 -10.84
N MET A 114 16.52 -11.64 -10.80
CA MET A 114 15.76 -11.42 -9.56
C MET A 114 14.64 -12.46 -9.38
N TRP A 115 14.39 -13.27 -10.41
CA TRP A 115 13.28 -14.23 -10.40
C TRP A 115 13.58 -15.41 -9.48
N THR A 116 12.52 -15.86 -8.82
CA THR A 116 12.49 -16.97 -7.87
C THR A 116 11.16 -17.71 -8.03
N SER A 117 10.98 -18.88 -7.40
CA SER A 117 9.72 -19.63 -7.43
C SER A 117 8.50 -18.78 -7.05
N TYR A 118 8.69 -17.80 -6.15
CA TYR A 118 7.66 -16.84 -5.76
C TYR A 118 7.13 -15.99 -6.91
N HIS A 119 7.99 -15.60 -7.85
CA HIS A 119 7.57 -14.81 -9.02
C HIS A 119 6.68 -15.65 -9.96
N LEU A 120 7.00 -16.95 -10.12
CA LEU A 120 6.19 -17.86 -10.91
C LEU A 120 4.81 -18.07 -10.28
N ASP A 121 4.75 -18.25 -8.97
CA ASP A 121 3.49 -18.37 -8.23
C ASP A 121 2.64 -17.08 -8.32
N GLN A 122 3.28 -15.90 -8.22
CA GLN A 122 2.60 -14.62 -8.40
C GLN A 122 2.02 -14.47 -9.81
N ILE A 123 2.75 -14.89 -10.85
CA ILE A 123 2.25 -14.88 -12.23
C ILE A 123 0.96 -15.70 -12.33
N LEU A 124 0.93 -16.89 -11.72
CA LEU A 124 -0.25 -17.74 -11.72
C LEU A 124 -1.43 -17.13 -10.93
N ASP A 125 -1.16 -16.51 -9.77
CA ASP A 125 -2.20 -15.88 -8.94
C ASP A 125 -2.84 -14.64 -9.60
N ILE A 126 -2.00 -13.81 -10.24
CA ILE A 126 -2.45 -12.63 -10.99
C ILE A 126 -3.15 -13.09 -12.28
N GLY A 127 -2.64 -14.12 -12.95
CA GLY A 127 -3.23 -14.68 -14.15
C GLY A 127 -4.62 -15.29 -13.93
N ASP A 128 -4.86 -16.00 -12.83
CA ASP A 128 -6.21 -16.47 -12.44
C ASP A 128 -7.16 -15.29 -12.18
N SER A 129 -6.69 -14.24 -11.49
CA SER A 129 -7.48 -13.02 -11.28
C SER A 129 -7.79 -12.29 -12.59
N LEU A 130 -6.86 -12.28 -13.55
CA LEU A 130 -7.04 -11.68 -14.87
C LEU A 130 -8.03 -12.49 -15.72
N TYR A 131 -7.98 -13.82 -15.66
CA TYR A 131 -8.94 -14.70 -16.31
C TYR A 131 -10.36 -14.41 -15.81
N VAL A 132 -10.56 -14.33 -14.49
CA VAL A 132 -11.87 -13.99 -13.89
C VAL A 132 -12.38 -12.63 -14.38
N LYS A 133 -11.51 -11.62 -14.45
CA LYS A 133 -11.89 -10.31 -15.00
C LYS A 133 -12.30 -10.40 -16.47
N THR A 134 -11.56 -11.16 -17.27
CA THR A 134 -11.80 -11.34 -18.71
C THR A 134 -13.17 -11.99 -18.95
N ILE A 135 -13.52 -13.05 -18.23
CA ILE A 135 -14.81 -13.76 -18.41
C ILE A 135 -16.03 -13.01 -17.84
N THR A 136 -15.83 -12.00 -16.99
CA THR A 136 -16.93 -11.24 -16.34
C THR A 136 -17.35 -10.02 -17.17
N GLN A 137 -16.64 -9.69 -18.25
CA GLN A 137 -17.01 -8.57 -19.09
C GLN A 137 -18.33 -8.83 -19.86
N PRO A 138 -19.22 -7.84 -19.95
CA PRO A 138 -20.57 -8.02 -20.50
C PRO A 138 -20.62 -8.12 -22.03
N SER A 139 -19.49 -8.02 -22.75
CA SER A 139 -19.49 -7.86 -24.20
C SER A 139 -19.54 -9.16 -25.00
N GLU A 140 -19.17 -10.32 -24.46
CA GLU A 140 -19.26 -11.60 -25.21
C GLU A 140 -19.55 -12.79 -24.29
N ASN A 141 -20.42 -13.70 -24.76
CA ASN A 141 -20.89 -14.90 -24.05
C ASN A 141 -19.77 -15.69 -23.37
N CYS A 142 -20.04 -16.21 -22.18
CA CYS A 142 -19.16 -17.06 -21.35
C CYS A 142 -18.24 -17.99 -22.16
N LEU A 143 -17.03 -17.51 -22.44
CA LEU A 143 -15.97 -18.34 -23.02
C LEU A 143 -15.38 -19.18 -21.89
N VAL A 144 -15.53 -20.50 -22.00
CA VAL A 144 -14.84 -21.45 -21.13
C VAL A 144 -13.33 -21.38 -21.40
N GLU A 145 -12.93 -21.11 -22.64
CA GLU A 145 -11.54 -20.99 -23.09
C GLU A 145 -11.25 -19.56 -23.59
N VAL A 146 -10.32 -18.86 -22.95
CA VAL A 146 -9.93 -17.49 -23.30
C VAL A 146 -8.71 -17.55 -24.22
N THR A 147 -8.91 -17.13 -25.47
CA THR A 147 -7.81 -16.98 -26.44
C THR A 147 -6.98 -15.73 -26.16
N PRO A 148 -5.70 -15.66 -26.57
CA PRO A 148 -4.80 -14.55 -26.26
C PRO A 148 -5.35 -13.18 -26.65
N GLU A 149 -6.00 -13.05 -27.80
CA GLU A 149 -6.59 -11.80 -28.30
C GLU A 149 -7.76 -11.29 -27.45
N LYS A 150 -8.39 -12.16 -26.65
CA LYS A 150 -9.50 -11.81 -25.77
C LYS A 150 -9.06 -11.50 -24.34
N VAL A 151 -7.78 -11.64 -24.01
CA VAL A 151 -7.26 -11.35 -22.66
C VAL A 151 -7.45 -9.87 -22.33
N PHE A 152 -7.99 -9.57 -21.16
CA PHE A 152 -8.17 -8.20 -20.72
C PHE A 152 -6.83 -7.44 -20.67
N ASN A 153 -6.79 -6.29 -21.32
CA ASN A 153 -5.55 -5.59 -21.66
C ASN A 153 -4.93 -4.77 -20.52
N SER A 154 -5.54 -4.72 -19.33
CA SER A 154 -5.00 -3.93 -18.22
C SER A 154 -4.97 -4.66 -16.88
N ILE A 155 -3.84 -4.53 -16.19
CA ILE A 155 -3.63 -5.09 -14.86
C ILE A 155 -3.08 -4.04 -13.90
N PHE A 156 -3.31 -4.25 -12.60
CA PHE A 156 -2.71 -3.44 -11.55
C PHE A 156 -1.67 -4.27 -10.81
N LEU A 157 -0.45 -3.75 -10.70
CA LEU A 157 0.61 -4.27 -9.84
C LEU A 157 0.94 -3.21 -8.79
N ARG A 158 0.41 -3.38 -7.58
CA ARG A 158 0.55 -2.40 -6.47
C ARG A 158 0.03 -1.01 -6.88
N ASN A 159 0.91 -0.01 -6.96
CA ASN A 159 0.61 1.37 -7.37
C ASN A 159 0.82 1.62 -8.88
N GLN A 160 1.06 0.58 -9.66
CA GLN A 160 1.29 0.68 -11.11
C GLN A 160 0.13 0.06 -11.88
N LYS A 161 -0.48 0.84 -12.79
CA LYS A 161 -1.39 0.28 -13.80
C LYS A 161 -0.63 0.00 -15.07
N ILE A 162 -0.77 -1.22 -15.57
CA ILE A 162 -0.01 -1.73 -16.71
C ILE A 162 -0.99 -2.14 -17.80
N THR A 163 -0.79 -1.57 -18.99
CA THR A 163 -1.57 -1.90 -20.19
C THR A 163 -0.70 -2.71 -21.14
N ILE A 164 -1.22 -3.85 -21.59
CA ILE A 164 -0.60 -4.72 -22.57
C ILE A 164 -1.36 -4.68 -23.89
N VAL A 165 -0.65 -4.97 -24.97
CA VAL A 165 -1.23 -5.19 -26.29
C VAL A 165 -0.80 -6.59 -26.75
N ILE A 166 -1.78 -7.39 -27.12
CA ILE A 166 -1.58 -8.69 -27.76
C ILE A 166 -1.96 -8.51 -29.23
N ASP A 167 -0.98 -8.66 -30.12
CA ASP A 167 -1.15 -8.41 -31.55
C ASP A 167 -1.81 -9.63 -32.23
N GLU A 168 -3.06 -9.42 -32.70
CA GLU A 168 -3.82 -10.43 -33.45
C GLU A 168 -3.45 -10.47 -34.94
N GLN A 169 -3.09 -9.32 -35.52
CA GLN A 169 -2.97 -9.13 -36.97
C GLN A 169 -1.67 -9.73 -37.52
N SER A 170 -0.58 -9.59 -36.76
CA SER A 170 0.76 -10.03 -37.19
C SER A 170 1.18 -11.38 -36.58
N ARG A 171 0.22 -12.21 -36.15
CA ARG A 171 0.51 -13.50 -35.52
C ARG A 171 1.10 -14.50 -36.52
N ILE A 172 2.06 -15.30 -36.05
CA ILE A 172 2.66 -16.37 -36.87
C ILE A 172 1.79 -17.61 -36.77
N ILE A 173 1.38 -18.17 -37.91
CA ILE A 173 0.58 -19.40 -37.99
C ILE A 173 1.28 -20.38 -38.91
N ASP A 174 1.72 -21.52 -38.37
CA ASP A 174 2.35 -22.59 -39.15
C ASP A 174 1.71 -23.96 -38.80
N LYS A 175 2.00 -24.98 -39.62
CA LYS A 175 1.45 -26.34 -39.47
C LYS A 175 2.56 -27.37 -39.30
N VAL A 176 2.41 -28.25 -38.32
CA VAL A 176 3.27 -29.42 -38.12
C VAL A 176 2.79 -30.55 -39.03
N THR A 177 3.46 -30.79 -40.17
CA THR A 177 3.01 -31.75 -41.20
C THR A 177 3.61 -33.15 -41.06
N ALA A 178 4.72 -33.31 -40.35
CA ALA A 178 5.47 -34.56 -40.25
C ALA A 178 5.50 -35.11 -38.80
N ILE A 179 5.52 -36.44 -38.67
CA ILE A 179 5.70 -37.14 -37.38
C ILE A 179 7.20 -37.20 -36.99
N ALA A 180 8.10 -36.99 -37.96
CA ALA A 180 9.54 -37.00 -37.72
C ALA A 180 9.97 -35.78 -36.90
N GLU A 181 10.59 -36.02 -35.75
CA GLU A 181 10.94 -35.00 -34.75
C GLU A 181 11.82 -33.88 -35.31
N ASP A 182 12.79 -34.21 -36.16
CA ASP A 182 13.71 -33.23 -36.76
C ASP A 182 13.00 -32.20 -37.63
N LYS A 183 11.99 -32.62 -38.41
CA LYS A 183 11.18 -31.71 -39.23
C LYS A 183 10.31 -30.79 -38.39
N VAL A 184 9.85 -31.26 -37.22
CA VAL A 184 9.08 -30.41 -36.29
C VAL A 184 9.99 -29.33 -35.70
N LYS A 185 11.23 -29.70 -35.33
CA LYS A 185 12.24 -28.76 -34.82
C LYS A 185 12.57 -27.68 -35.83
N GLU A 186 12.77 -28.04 -37.11
CA GLU A 186 13.02 -27.06 -38.19
C GLU A 186 11.87 -26.04 -38.35
N VAL A 187 10.62 -26.51 -38.28
CA VAL A 187 9.44 -25.63 -38.38
C VAL A 187 9.36 -24.68 -37.18
N PHE A 188 9.59 -25.17 -35.96
CA PHE A 188 9.60 -24.33 -34.76
C PHE A 188 10.75 -23.32 -34.76
N ASP A 189 11.95 -23.74 -35.17
CA ASP A 189 13.13 -22.86 -35.26
C ASP A 189 12.89 -21.71 -36.24
N SER A 190 12.38 -22.01 -37.44
CA SER A 190 12.02 -21.00 -38.44
C SER A 190 10.92 -20.05 -37.95
N ALA A 191 9.90 -20.57 -37.26
CA ALA A 191 8.82 -19.75 -36.71
C ALA A 191 9.32 -18.81 -35.59
N LEU A 192 10.15 -19.31 -34.68
CA LEU A 192 10.72 -18.52 -33.59
C LEU A 192 11.72 -17.48 -34.09
N ASP A 193 12.54 -17.79 -35.09
CA ASP A 193 13.44 -16.83 -35.72
C ASP A 193 12.66 -15.67 -36.37
N ARG A 194 11.56 -15.97 -37.09
CA ARG A 194 10.65 -14.94 -37.60
C ARG A 194 9.99 -14.14 -36.47
N PHE A 195 9.57 -14.81 -35.40
CA PHE A 195 8.90 -14.18 -34.25
C PHE A 195 9.80 -13.17 -33.53
N PHE A 196 10.99 -13.59 -33.12
CA PHE A 196 11.90 -12.76 -32.34
C PHE A 196 12.52 -11.61 -33.13
N LYS A 197 12.39 -11.60 -34.46
CA LYS A 197 12.69 -10.43 -35.30
C LYS A 197 11.63 -9.33 -35.18
N MET A 198 10.40 -9.67 -34.80
CA MET A 198 9.26 -8.74 -34.70
C MET A 198 8.93 -8.37 -33.25
N TYR A 199 9.00 -9.32 -32.32
CA TYR A 199 8.57 -9.14 -30.93
C TYR A 199 9.61 -9.61 -29.91
N PRO A 200 9.84 -8.88 -28.81
CA PRO A 200 10.73 -9.32 -27.72
C PRO A 200 10.10 -10.40 -26.82
N SER A 201 8.77 -10.47 -26.76
CA SER A 201 7.99 -11.38 -25.93
C SER A 201 6.65 -11.73 -26.56
N GLY A 202 6.14 -12.92 -26.27
CA GLY A 202 4.86 -13.39 -26.80
C GLY A 202 4.35 -14.68 -26.20
N ILE A 203 3.24 -15.14 -26.77
CA ILE A 203 2.48 -16.30 -26.31
C ILE A 203 2.46 -17.33 -27.45
N PHE A 204 3.03 -18.49 -27.21
CA PHE A 204 2.96 -19.66 -28.10
C PHE A 204 1.74 -20.50 -27.73
N CYS A 205 0.91 -20.82 -28.71
CA CYS A 205 -0.32 -21.60 -28.56
C CYS A 205 -0.32 -22.82 -29.48
N MET A 206 -0.59 -24.01 -28.95
CA MET A 206 -0.84 -25.21 -29.76
C MET A 206 -1.74 -26.18 -29.00
N LEU A 207 -2.80 -26.69 -29.64
CA LEU A 207 -3.77 -27.64 -29.06
C LEU A 207 -4.37 -27.18 -27.72
N GLY A 208 -4.70 -25.89 -27.58
CA GLY A 208 -5.26 -25.32 -26.34
C GLY A 208 -4.26 -25.17 -25.19
N LYS A 209 -2.96 -25.44 -25.43
CA LYS A 209 -1.89 -25.20 -24.46
C LYS A 209 -1.14 -23.90 -24.80
N TYR A 210 -0.92 -23.08 -23.78
CA TYR A 210 -0.27 -21.77 -23.87
C TYR A 210 1.07 -21.79 -23.14
N VAL A 211 2.09 -21.19 -23.76
CA VAL A 211 3.45 -21.04 -23.22
C VAL A 211 3.92 -19.62 -23.49
N ALA A 212 4.49 -18.94 -22.49
CA ALA A 212 5.07 -17.62 -22.69
C ALA A 212 6.54 -17.74 -23.09
N ILE A 213 6.94 -16.92 -24.07
CA ILE A 213 8.28 -16.89 -24.62
C ILE A 213 8.82 -15.47 -24.66
N TRP A 214 10.09 -15.26 -24.33
CA TRP A 214 10.73 -13.95 -24.44
C TRP A 214 12.25 -14.04 -24.55
N ALA A 215 12.88 -12.96 -25.01
CA ALA A 215 14.33 -12.80 -25.06
C ALA A 215 14.79 -11.71 -24.08
N GLN A 216 15.79 -11.99 -23.24
CA GLN A 216 16.39 -10.99 -22.34
C GLN A 216 17.86 -11.34 -22.00
N ASN A 217 18.76 -10.36 -22.09
CA ASN A 217 20.19 -10.52 -21.72
C ASN A 217 20.88 -11.72 -22.41
N ASP A 218 20.79 -11.78 -23.75
CA ASP A 218 21.41 -12.83 -24.59
C ASP A 218 20.98 -14.26 -24.25
N ALA A 219 19.75 -14.43 -23.77
CA ALA A 219 19.13 -15.73 -23.53
C ALA A 219 17.64 -15.71 -23.88
N TRP A 220 17.13 -16.87 -24.23
CA TRP A 220 15.71 -17.12 -24.48
C TRP A 220 15.09 -17.80 -23.28
N TYR A 221 13.84 -17.45 -22.99
CA TYR A 221 13.10 -17.96 -21.85
C TYR A 221 11.78 -18.54 -22.30
N LEU A 222 11.38 -19.61 -21.62
CA LEU A 222 10.15 -20.32 -21.87
C LEU A 222 9.48 -20.61 -20.53
N PHE A 223 8.33 -19.98 -20.29
CA PHE A 223 7.49 -20.24 -19.12
C PHE A 223 6.28 -21.07 -19.52
N ASP A 224 6.16 -22.25 -18.89
CA ASP A 224 5.03 -23.13 -19.07
C ASP A 224 4.22 -23.20 -17.76
N PRO A 225 2.99 -22.63 -17.73
CA PRO A 225 2.14 -22.64 -16.54
C PRO A 225 1.48 -23.99 -16.27
N CYS A 226 1.60 -24.97 -17.18
CA CYS A 226 1.05 -26.31 -17.04
C CYS A 226 1.83 -27.15 -16.01
N GLU A 227 1.38 -28.38 -15.79
CA GLU A 227 1.98 -29.29 -14.82
C GLU A 227 3.23 -29.98 -15.34
N HIS A 228 4.32 -29.84 -14.57
CA HIS A 228 5.57 -30.57 -14.77
C HIS A 228 6.00 -31.28 -13.48
N ASP A 229 6.88 -32.26 -13.64
CA ASP A 229 7.66 -32.81 -12.52
C ASP A 229 8.94 -31.99 -12.26
N TYR A 230 9.70 -32.40 -11.24
CA TYR A 230 10.97 -31.76 -10.86
C TYR A 230 12.14 -32.08 -11.83
N LEU A 231 11.86 -32.72 -12.97
CA LEU A 231 12.80 -32.90 -14.08
C LEU A 231 12.44 -32.00 -15.28
N GLY A 232 11.38 -31.19 -15.14
CA GLY A 232 10.85 -30.37 -16.23
C GLY A 232 10.22 -31.21 -17.34
N ASP A 233 9.74 -32.41 -17.02
CA ASP A 233 8.93 -33.25 -17.89
C ASP A 233 7.44 -33.04 -17.63
N PRO A 234 6.56 -33.20 -18.64
CA PRO A 234 5.12 -33.12 -18.45
C PRO A 234 4.65 -34.10 -17.35
N TRP A 235 3.90 -33.58 -16.39
CA TRP A 235 3.40 -34.35 -15.26
C TRP A 235 2.46 -35.48 -15.71
N LYS A 236 2.73 -36.71 -15.24
CA LYS A 236 1.91 -37.91 -15.53
C LYS A 236 1.11 -38.41 -14.33
N GLY A 237 1.19 -37.70 -13.20
CA GLY A 237 0.49 -38.07 -11.97
C GLY A 237 -0.92 -37.50 -11.89
N ILE A 238 -1.43 -37.40 -10.66
CA ILE A 238 -2.75 -36.85 -10.38
C ILE A 238 -2.76 -35.34 -10.70
N PRO A 239 -3.72 -34.83 -11.50
CA PRO A 239 -3.80 -33.40 -11.80
C PRO A 239 -3.90 -32.53 -10.54
N GLY A 240 -3.19 -31.41 -10.54
CA GLY A 240 -3.06 -30.45 -9.44
C GLY A 240 -1.90 -30.73 -8.47
N TYR A 241 -1.01 -31.67 -8.78
CA TYR A 241 0.19 -32.00 -7.99
C TYR A 241 1.51 -31.64 -8.69
N GLY A 242 1.46 -31.27 -9.97
CA GLY A 242 2.62 -30.78 -10.70
C GLY A 242 2.93 -29.31 -10.41
N VAL A 243 4.08 -28.86 -10.91
CA VAL A 243 4.60 -27.49 -10.76
C VAL A 243 4.71 -26.79 -12.10
N SER A 244 4.61 -25.46 -12.12
CA SER A 244 4.94 -24.65 -13.29
C SER A 244 6.47 -24.55 -13.48
N THR A 245 6.92 -24.33 -14.71
CA THR A 245 8.35 -24.31 -15.05
C THR A 245 8.74 -23.09 -15.86
N LEU A 246 9.97 -22.62 -15.64
CA LEU A 246 10.63 -21.60 -16.44
C LEU A 246 12.01 -22.09 -16.87
N CYS A 247 12.18 -22.31 -18.17
CA CYS A 247 13.44 -22.75 -18.76
C CYS A 247 14.23 -21.56 -19.29
N ARG A 248 15.56 -21.58 -19.09
CA ARG A 248 16.49 -20.60 -19.65
C ARG A 248 17.41 -21.22 -20.68
N CYS A 249 17.28 -20.79 -21.93
CA CYS A 249 17.97 -21.35 -23.08
C CYS A 249 19.05 -20.39 -23.58
N LYS A 250 20.27 -20.89 -23.79
CA LYS A 250 21.39 -20.10 -24.33
C LYS A 250 21.49 -20.17 -25.85
N ALA A 251 20.90 -21.18 -26.47
CA ALA A 251 20.76 -21.33 -27.90
C ALA A 251 19.27 -21.46 -28.25
N MET A 252 18.88 -21.04 -29.46
CA MET A 252 17.51 -21.23 -29.96
C MET A 252 17.15 -22.72 -30.03
N GLU A 253 18.11 -23.56 -30.42
CA GLU A 253 17.97 -25.02 -30.46
C GLU A 253 17.52 -25.61 -29.12
N ASP A 254 18.05 -25.10 -27.99
CA ASP A 254 17.66 -25.55 -26.64
C ASP A 254 16.18 -25.22 -26.35
N MET A 255 15.72 -24.05 -26.80
CA MET A 255 14.33 -23.60 -26.62
C MET A 255 13.37 -24.42 -27.48
N VAL A 256 13.75 -24.68 -28.74
CA VAL A 256 13.00 -25.56 -29.66
C VAL A 256 12.89 -26.97 -29.07
N ASN A 257 13.99 -27.52 -28.54
CA ASN A 257 13.97 -28.81 -27.86
C ASN A 257 13.03 -28.81 -26.64
N CYS A 258 13.02 -27.74 -25.83
CA CYS A 258 12.07 -27.60 -24.72
C CYS A 258 10.61 -27.56 -25.19
N LEU A 259 10.30 -26.81 -26.26
CA LEU A 259 8.96 -26.77 -26.84
C LEU A 259 8.53 -28.13 -27.39
N CYS A 260 9.38 -28.80 -28.17
CA CYS A 260 9.06 -30.12 -28.72
C CYS A 260 8.84 -31.17 -27.63
N LYS A 261 9.56 -31.07 -26.50
CA LYS A 261 9.42 -31.94 -25.33
C LYS A 261 8.12 -31.71 -24.57
N ASN A 262 7.75 -30.44 -24.36
CA ASN A 262 6.64 -30.05 -23.52
C ASN A 262 5.30 -29.91 -24.27
N MET A 263 5.33 -29.87 -25.59
CA MET A 263 4.15 -29.79 -26.43
C MET A 263 3.85 -31.13 -27.12
N ASN A 264 2.57 -31.42 -27.37
CA ASN A 264 2.17 -32.66 -28.03
C ASN A 264 2.37 -32.58 -29.55
N THR A 265 3.60 -32.83 -29.99
CA THR A 265 4.04 -32.77 -31.41
C THR A 265 3.69 -34.02 -32.22
N LYS A 266 3.12 -35.06 -31.60
CA LYS A 266 2.82 -36.35 -32.24
C LYS A 266 1.55 -36.32 -33.09
N VAL A 267 0.74 -35.26 -32.99
CA VAL A 267 -0.50 -35.12 -33.74
C VAL A 267 -0.19 -34.42 -35.08
N PRO A 268 -0.24 -35.14 -36.22
CA PRO A 268 0.08 -34.55 -37.51
C PRO A 268 -0.98 -33.52 -37.93
N HIS A 269 -0.57 -32.56 -38.76
CA HIS A 269 -1.37 -31.45 -39.28
C HIS A 269 -1.91 -30.48 -38.21
N THR A 270 -1.31 -30.47 -37.03
CA THR A 270 -1.63 -29.53 -35.96
C THR A 270 -1.13 -28.13 -36.32
N LYS A 271 -1.99 -27.12 -36.15
CA LYS A 271 -1.62 -25.70 -36.26
C LYS A 271 -1.08 -25.21 -34.91
N PHE A 272 -0.04 -24.38 -34.95
CA PHE A 272 0.38 -23.58 -33.81
C PHE A 272 0.40 -22.11 -34.18
N GLU A 273 0.20 -21.26 -33.18
CA GLU A 273 0.10 -19.82 -33.32
C GLU A 273 1.03 -19.13 -32.33
N ILE A 274 1.70 -18.04 -32.76
CA ILE A 274 2.55 -17.22 -31.89
C ILE A 274 2.07 -15.78 -31.93
N PHE A 275 1.63 -15.27 -30.79
CA PHE A 275 1.12 -13.91 -30.61
C PHE A 275 2.19 -13.02 -29.99
N GLY A 276 2.39 -11.82 -30.54
CA GLY A 276 3.22 -10.80 -29.90
C GLY A 276 2.51 -10.22 -28.67
N CYS A 277 3.20 -10.13 -27.53
CA CYS A 277 2.65 -9.53 -26.31
C CYS A 277 3.63 -8.46 -25.81
N ILE A 278 3.23 -7.19 -25.91
CA ILE A 278 4.06 -6.04 -25.55
C ILE A 278 3.39 -5.24 -24.44
N VAL A 279 4.20 -4.77 -23.48
CA VAL A 279 3.76 -3.76 -22.50
C VAL A 279 3.71 -2.40 -23.19
N GLN A 280 2.51 -1.85 -23.36
CA GLN A 280 2.30 -0.57 -24.04
C GLN A 280 2.55 0.62 -23.10
N ARG A 281 2.01 0.55 -21.88
CA ARG A 281 2.05 1.67 -20.92
C ARG A 281 2.15 1.16 -19.49
N ILE A 282 3.01 1.79 -18.70
CA ILE A 282 3.09 1.64 -17.24
C ILE A 282 2.83 3.02 -16.64
N VAL A 283 1.77 3.17 -15.87
CA VAL A 283 1.42 4.42 -15.18
C VAL A 283 1.60 4.22 -13.68
N ASN A 284 2.36 5.09 -13.04
CA ASN A 284 2.38 5.19 -11.59
C ASN A 284 1.18 6.03 -11.15
N VAL A 285 0.31 5.46 -10.33
CA VAL A 285 -0.84 6.18 -9.80
C VAL A 285 -0.38 7.04 -8.62
N ASP A 286 -0.61 8.35 -8.70
CA ASP A 286 -0.22 9.29 -7.66
C ASP A 286 -1.04 9.08 -6.39
N LEU A 287 -0.34 8.82 -5.29
CA LEU A 287 -0.89 8.64 -3.94
C LEU A 287 -0.84 9.95 -3.12
N ILE A 288 -0.58 11.08 -3.76
CA ILE A 288 -0.41 12.36 -3.05
C ILE A 288 -1.81 12.91 -2.70
N PRO A 289 -2.14 13.04 -1.40
CA PRO A 289 -3.40 13.65 -0.99
C PRO A 289 -3.38 15.15 -1.37
N PRO A 290 -4.41 15.69 -2.00
CA PRO A 290 -4.54 17.13 -2.28
C PRO A 290 -4.69 17.91 -0.99
N GLU A 291 -4.16 19.13 -0.96
CA GLU A 291 -4.18 19.97 0.24
C GLU A 291 -5.58 20.51 0.56
N THR A 292 -6.47 20.64 -0.44
CA THR A 292 -7.85 21.11 -0.24
C THR A 292 -8.88 20.33 -1.06
N PHE A 293 -10.14 20.34 -0.60
CA PHE A 293 -11.28 19.71 -1.29
C PHE A 293 -11.65 20.45 -2.59
N GLU A 294 -11.27 21.73 -2.70
CA GLU A 294 -11.55 22.61 -3.83
C GLU A 294 -10.64 22.33 -5.03
N ASP A 295 -9.47 21.72 -4.80
CA ASP A 295 -8.55 21.27 -5.86
C ASP A 295 -9.04 20.02 -6.62
N ILE A 296 -10.18 19.42 -6.21
CA ILE A 296 -10.60 18.06 -6.62
C ILE A 296 -12.01 18.03 -7.22
N ALA A 297 -12.83 19.06 -7.07
CA ALA A 297 -14.14 19.07 -7.71
C ALA A 297 -13.94 19.12 -9.24
N PRO A 298 -14.61 18.25 -10.03
CA PRO A 298 -14.85 18.61 -11.42
C PRO A 298 -15.48 20.01 -11.38
N LEU A 299 -14.97 20.93 -12.18
CA LEU A 299 -15.69 22.15 -12.52
C LEU A 299 -16.98 21.69 -13.21
N GLU A 300 -17.99 21.31 -12.43
CA GLU A 300 -19.37 21.24 -12.92
C GLU A 300 -19.67 22.65 -13.40
N GLU A 301 -19.84 22.74 -14.72
CA GLU A 301 -20.49 23.79 -15.48
C GLU A 301 -21.06 24.89 -14.58
N ALA A 302 -20.20 25.82 -14.18
CA ALA A 302 -20.64 27.10 -13.68
C ALA A 302 -21.44 27.69 -14.82
N ALA A 303 -22.76 27.79 -14.62
CA ALA A 303 -23.72 28.34 -15.55
C ALA A 303 -23.12 29.57 -16.23
N ILE A 304 -22.76 29.42 -17.52
CA ILE A 304 -22.35 30.53 -18.35
C ILE A 304 -23.59 31.38 -18.54
N SER A 305 -23.59 32.56 -17.93
CA SER A 305 -24.58 33.60 -18.23
C SER A 305 -24.48 33.97 -19.71
N PRO A 306 -25.60 34.26 -20.42
CA PRO A 306 -25.62 34.45 -21.87
C PRO A 306 -24.94 35.73 -22.39
N GLU A 307 -24.03 36.34 -21.63
CA GLU A 307 -23.57 37.73 -21.85
C GLU A 307 -22.10 37.86 -22.31
N ASP A 308 -21.34 36.76 -22.38
CA ASP A 308 -19.92 36.81 -22.82
C ASP A 308 -19.71 36.09 -24.18
N MET A 309 -20.59 36.34 -25.15
CA MET A 309 -20.28 36.13 -26.56
C MET A 309 -19.68 37.42 -27.12
N GLU A 310 -18.35 37.54 -27.12
CA GLU A 310 -17.58 38.18 -28.19
C GLU A 310 -16.07 38.11 -27.90
N ASP A 311 -15.32 37.81 -28.97
CA ASP A 311 -13.87 37.92 -29.14
C ASP A 311 -12.92 36.95 -28.41
N THR A 312 -12.65 35.81 -29.05
CA THR A 312 -11.27 35.36 -29.29
C THR A 312 -11.18 34.53 -30.58
N LYS A 313 -10.22 34.93 -31.43
CA LYS A 313 -9.98 34.41 -32.78
C LYS A 313 -9.42 32.98 -32.76
N GLU A 314 -9.96 32.15 -33.64
CA GLU A 314 -9.48 30.81 -33.98
C GLU A 314 -8.13 30.89 -34.73
N GLU A 315 -7.13 30.14 -34.26
CA GLU A 315 -6.00 29.73 -35.08
C GLU A 315 -6.28 28.32 -35.62
N GLU A 316 -6.31 28.20 -36.95
CA GLU A 316 -6.60 26.98 -37.71
C GLU A 316 -5.54 25.87 -37.46
N LEU A 317 -6.00 24.72 -36.97
CA LEU A 317 -5.25 23.45 -37.02
C LEU A 317 -5.74 22.66 -38.24
N VAL A 318 -4.83 22.46 -39.18
CA VAL A 318 -5.05 21.74 -40.45
C VAL A 318 -5.48 20.30 -40.19
N ASP A 319 -6.66 19.94 -40.71
CA ASP A 319 -7.28 18.62 -40.60
C ASP A 319 -6.64 17.62 -41.58
N VAL A 320 -5.65 16.88 -41.09
CA VAL A 320 -4.94 15.82 -41.82
C VAL A 320 -5.78 14.53 -41.96
N MET A 321 -6.97 14.47 -41.35
CA MET A 321 -7.84 13.29 -41.43
C MET A 321 -8.82 13.33 -42.60
N GLN A 322 -9.17 14.52 -43.10
CA GLN A 322 -10.15 14.65 -44.18
C GLN A 322 -9.57 14.27 -45.57
N GLU A 323 -8.30 14.55 -45.84
CA GLU A 323 -7.62 14.11 -47.09
C GLU A 323 -7.42 12.59 -47.17
N ARG A 324 -7.31 11.87 -46.04
CA ARG A 324 -7.15 10.40 -46.03
C ARG A 324 -8.45 9.65 -46.26
N LEU A 325 -9.58 10.26 -45.91
CA LEU A 325 -10.90 9.68 -46.10
C LEU A 325 -11.35 9.77 -47.58
N GLU A 326 -10.96 10.82 -48.29
CA GLU A 326 -11.27 10.98 -49.72
C GLU A 326 -10.47 10.02 -50.61
N GLN A 327 -9.24 9.66 -50.21
CA GLN A 327 -8.44 8.62 -50.89
C GLN A 327 -9.00 7.20 -50.77
N TYR A 328 -9.78 6.90 -49.72
CA TYR A 328 -10.38 5.57 -49.53
C TYR A 328 -11.72 5.40 -50.25
N VAL A 329 -12.32 6.50 -50.75
CA VAL A 329 -13.61 6.49 -51.44
C VAL A 329 -13.45 6.33 -52.97
N GLU A 330 -12.24 6.55 -53.51
CA GLU A 330 -11.97 6.39 -54.96
C GLU A 330 -11.50 5.00 -55.39
N GLU A 331 -11.01 4.15 -54.48
CA GLU A 331 -10.53 2.79 -54.80
C GLU A 331 -11.37 1.71 -54.14
N GLY A 332 -12.52 1.37 -54.75
CA GLY A 332 -13.26 0.17 -54.31
C GLY A 332 -14.72 0.06 -54.71
N ASN A 333 -15.20 0.85 -55.69
CA ASN A 333 -16.45 0.58 -56.37
C ASN A 333 -16.18 -0.32 -57.60
N ALA A 334 -16.31 -1.63 -57.43
CA ALA A 334 -16.69 -2.54 -58.51
C ALA A 334 -17.29 -3.83 -57.92
N ASP A 335 -18.48 -4.16 -58.42
CA ASP A 335 -19.22 -5.42 -58.31
C ASP A 335 -20.01 -5.70 -57.01
N ILE A 336 -21.06 -4.88 -56.82
CA ILE A 336 -22.34 -5.34 -56.24
C ILE A 336 -23.34 -5.53 -57.37
N GLU A 337 -23.70 -6.78 -57.67
CA GLU A 337 -25.00 -7.22 -58.21
C GLU A 337 -25.15 -8.68 -57.71
N SER A 338 -26.13 -9.12 -56.93
CA SER A 338 -27.59 -9.06 -57.04
C SER A 338 -28.07 -10.01 -55.89
N LEU A 339 -29.09 -9.82 -55.05
CA LEU A 339 -30.53 -9.75 -55.31
C LEU A 339 -31.27 -9.59 -53.96
N VAL A 340 -32.13 -8.59 -53.95
CA VAL A 340 -33.30 -8.29 -53.10
C VAL A 340 -34.03 -9.48 -52.43
N VAL A 341 -34.18 -9.36 -51.10
CA VAL A 341 -35.35 -9.61 -50.21
C VAL A 341 -36.41 -10.64 -50.61
N LYS A 342 -36.69 -11.58 -49.69
CA LYS A 342 -38.07 -12.00 -49.33
C LYS A 342 -38.18 -12.43 -47.86
N ILE A 343 -39.06 -11.74 -47.15
CA ILE A 343 -39.54 -12.00 -45.78
C ILE A 343 -40.53 -13.17 -45.81
N GLN A 344 -40.48 -14.09 -44.84
CA GLN A 344 -41.67 -14.54 -44.08
C GLN A 344 -41.35 -15.49 -42.91
N GLU A 345 -42.00 -15.20 -41.79
CA GLU A 345 -42.15 -15.99 -40.57
C GLU A 345 -42.73 -17.38 -40.83
N ILE A 346 -42.63 -18.29 -39.84
CA ILE A 346 -43.76 -19.03 -39.23
C ILE A 346 -43.18 -20.03 -38.20
N SER A 347 -43.64 -19.90 -36.94
CA SER A 347 -43.62 -20.97 -35.92
C SER A 347 -44.72 -22.00 -36.24
N PRO A 348 -44.59 -23.30 -35.88
CA PRO A 348 -45.47 -23.77 -34.79
C PRO A 348 -44.96 -24.93 -33.91
N LEU A 349 -45.32 -24.82 -32.63
CA LEU A 349 -45.86 -25.82 -31.69
C LEU A 349 -45.90 -27.34 -32.03
N ALA A 350 -45.31 -28.12 -31.10
CA ALA A 350 -45.79 -29.36 -30.41
C ALA A 350 -46.19 -30.62 -31.22
N PRO A 351 -46.47 -31.81 -30.60
CA PRO A 351 -46.06 -32.47 -29.34
C PRO A 351 -45.49 -33.90 -29.61
N LEU A 352 -45.22 -34.75 -28.59
CA LEU A 352 -45.63 -36.18 -28.57
C LEU A 352 -45.23 -36.92 -27.28
N GLN A 353 -46.07 -37.90 -26.95
CA GLN A 353 -46.29 -38.57 -25.66
C GLN A 353 -45.41 -39.80 -25.40
N PHE A 354 -45.50 -40.25 -24.14
CA PHE A 354 -45.07 -41.52 -23.55
C PHE A 354 -45.56 -42.78 -24.28
N GLU A 355 -44.76 -43.85 -24.24
CA GLU A 355 -45.21 -45.23 -24.02
C GLU A 355 -44.19 -46.00 -23.17
N GLU A 356 -44.71 -46.76 -22.21
CA GLU A 356 -44.04 -47.77 -21.38
C GLU A 356 -43.71 -49.02 -22.23
N ASP A 357 -42.65 -49.78 -21.91
CA ASP A 357 -42.82 -51.12 -21.30
C ASP A 357 -41.47 -51.87 -21.03
N GLN A 358 -41.50 -52.66 -19.94
CA GLN A 358 -40.72 -53.86 -19.55
C GLN A 358 -39.21 -53.84 -19.25
N GLY A 359 -38.88 -54.26 -18.01
CA GLY A 359 -37.67 -55.06 -17.73
C GLY A 359 -36.97 -54.83 -16.39
N LYS A 360 -37.58 -55.23 -15.25
CA LYS A 360 -36.89 -55.33 -13.94
C LYS A 360 -35.88 -56.50 -13.94
N PRO A 361 -34.61 -56.29 -13.52
CA PRO A 361 -33.67 -57.39 -13.29
C PRO A 361 -33.95 -58.17 -11.99
N SER A 362 -33.79 -59.49 -12.09
CA SER A 362 -34.28 -60.55 -11.19
C SER A 362 -33.40 -60.87 -9.97
N TRP A 363 -32.90 -59.87 -9.23
CA TRP A 363 -32.18 -60.14 -7.97
C TRP A 363 -32.72 -59.43 -6.73
N ALA A 364 -33.84 -58.69 -6.85
CA ALA A 364 -34.57 -58.18 -5.70
C ALA A 364 -35.57 -59.25 -5.21
N GLY A 365 -35.12 -60.11 -4.29
CA GLY A 365 -36.00 -60.93 -3.48
C GLY A 365 -36.54 -60.13 -2.30
N ASP A 366 -37.87 -60.06 -2.21
CA ASP A 366 -38.63 -59.60 -1.04
C ASP A 366 -38.44 -60.58 0.12
N GLU A 367 -38.05 -60.10 1.30
CA GLU A 367 -38.62 -60.56 2.57
C GLU A 367 -38.21 -59.65 3.75
N SER A 368 -39.22 -59.31 4.54
CA SER A 368 -39.21 -58.44 5.71
C SER A 368 -38.71 -59.15 6.97
N ILE A 369 -37.75 -58.59 7.71
CA ILE A 369 -37.46 -58.98 9.10
C ILE A 369 -37.22 -57.76 10.01
N VAL A 370 -37.70 -57.93 11.24
CA VAL A 370 -38.04 -57.00 12.32
C VAL A 370 -36.86 -56.68 13.26
N LYS A 371 -36.92 -55.46 13.82
CA LYS A 371 -36.31 -54.85 15.04
C LYS A 371 -35.32 -55.61 15.96
N LEU A 372 -34.34 -54.80 16.40
CA LEU A 372 -33.53 -54.80 17.66
C LEU A 372 -32.47 -55.92 17.83
N ASP A 373 -31.18 -55.55 17.95
CA ASP A 373 -30.57 -55.29 19.27
C ASP A 373 -29.13 -54.71 19.20
N VAL A 374 -28.90 -53.82 20.17
CA VAL A 374 -27.67 -53.30 20.80
C VAL A 374 -26.28 -53.52 20.18
N CYS A 375 -25.56 -52.42 19.92
CA CYS A 375 -24.15 -52.35 20.28
C CYS A 375 -23.84 -51.02 20.99
N LYS A 376 -23.63 -51.13 22.31
CA LYS A 376 -23.27 -50.07 23.26
C LYS A 376 -21.79 -49.75 23.11
N PHE A 377 -21.47 -48.64 22.48
CA PHE A 377 -20.34 -47.80 22.89
C PHE A 377 -20.75 -46.34 22.70
N PRO A 378 -20.83 -45.53 23.77
CA PRO A 378 -21.00 -44.09 23.58
C PRO A 378 -19.72 -43.57 22.93
N VAL A 379 -19.80 -43.22 21.65
CA VAL A 379 -18.83 -42.28 21.08
C VAL A 379 -18.93 -41.04 21.97
N PRO A 380 -17.83 -40.57 22.58
CA PRO A 380 -17.88 -39.35 23.37
C PRO A 380 -18.44 -38.28 22.45
N HIS A 381 -19.64 -37.78 22.76
CA HIS A 381 -20.10 -36.53 22.22
C HIS A 381 -19.06 -35.52 22.70
N LYS A 382 -18.08 -35.21 21.85
CA LYS A 382 -17.32 -33.97 22.01
C LYS A 382 -18.40 -32.90 21.98
N VAL A 383 -18.73 -32.38 23.16
CA VAL A 383 -19.48 -31.14 23.28
C VAL A 383 -18.78 -30.19 22.33
N GLN A 384 -19.42 -29.86 21.20
CA GLN A 384 -18.93 -28.78 20.39
C GLN A 384 -18.91 -27.58 21.34
N PRO A 385 -17.75 -26.92 21.55
CA PRO A 385 -17.75 -25.72 22.38
C PRO A 385 -18.81 -24.79 21.79
N GLU A 386 -19.71 -24.31 22.64
CA GLU A 386 -20.76 -23.37 22.24
C GLU A 386 -20.14 -22.28 21.36
N ARG A 387 -20.77 -21.99 20.22
CA ARG A 387 -20.35 -20.88 19.34
C ARG A 387 -20.27 -19.61 20.19
N LEU A 388 -19.05 -19.22 20.56
CA LEU A 388 -18.79 -18.06 21.42
C LEU A 388 -18.89 -16.71 20.65
N THR A 389 -19.47 -16.71 19.46
CA THR A 389 -19.61 -15.52 18.60
C THR A 389 -21.09 -15.27 18.29
N TYR A 390 -21.49 -14.00 18.39
CA TYR A 390 -22.86 -13.55 18.06
C TYR A 390 -23.03 -13.21 16.57
N TYR A 391 -22.00 -13.48 15.77
CA TYR A 391 -22.04 -13.31 14.33
C TYR A 391 -22.79 -14.48 13.69
N LEU A 392 -23.74 -14.16 12.83
CA LEU A 392 -24.41 -15.12 11.96
C LEU A 392 -23.57 -15.29 10.69
N GLU A 393 -23.15 -16.52 10.40
CA GLU A 393 -22.49 -16.82 9.12
C GLU A 393 -23.52 -16.81 8.00
N ILE A 394 -23.37 -15.86 7.06
CA ILE A 394 -24.17 -15.81 5.83
C ILE A 394 -23.65 -16.87 4.86
N GLU A 395 -22.32 -16.93 4.72
CA GLU A 395 -21.61 -17.94 3.94
C GLU A 395 -20.57 -18.59 4.87
N PRO A 396 -20.64 -19.92 5.10
CA PRO A 396 -19.76 -20.63 6.03
C PRO A 396 -18.28 -20.31 5.78
N GLU A 397 -17.57 -19.95 6.84
CA GLU A 397 -16.14 -19.57 6.85
C GLU A 397 -15.74 -18.43 5.90
N LYS A 398 -16.68 -17.74 5.26
CA LYS A 398 -16.39 -16.71 4.27
C LYS A 398 -16.93 -15.34 4.66
N ILE A 399 -18.20 -15.27 5.09
CA ILE A 399 -18.88 -14.02 5.43
C ILE A 399 -19.72 -14.24 6.69
N GLY A 400 -19.58 -13.35 7.67
CA GLY A 400 -20.50 -13.31 8.81
C GLY A 400 -20.94 -11.90 9.17
N ILE A 401 -22.12 -11.79 9.77
CA ILE A 401 -22.78 -10.52 10.07
C ILE A 401 -23.25 -10.48 11.52
N LEU A 402 -23.06 -9.32 12.15
CA LEU A 402 -23.65 -8.96 13.43
C LEU A 402 -24.57 -7.76 13.21
N ARG A 403 -25.83 -7.89 13.63
CA ARG A 403 -26.86 -6.86 13.45
C ARG A 403 -27.13 -6.13 14.75
N ALA A 404 -27.29 -4.81 14.67
CA ALA A 404 -27.76 -3.98 15.77
C ALA A 404 -29.28 -4.13 15.96
N SER A 405 -29.85 -3.48 16.98
CA SER A 405 -31.31 -3.38 17.12
C SER A 405 -31.90 -2.12 16.49
N THR A 406 -31.06 -1.23 15.96
CA THR A 406 -31.42 0.06 15.37
C THR A 406 -30.42 0.43 14.27
N CYS A 407 -30.69 1.49 13.53
CA CYS A 407 -29.78 2.08 12.54
C CYS A 407 -29.69 3.60 12.76
N GLN A 408 -28.76 4.26 12.07
CA GLN A 408 -28.58 5.71 12.16
C GLN A 408 -29.74 6.53 11.58
N THR A 409 -30.56 5.91 10.73
CA THR A 409 -31.76 6.52 10.12
C THR A 409 -33.01 6.33 10.97
N ASP A 410 -32.94 5.60 12.09
CA ASP A 410 -34.06 5.45 13.02
C ASP A 410 -34.32 6.80 13.75
N PRO A 411 -35.52 7.41 13.56
CA PRO A 411 -35.88 8.66 14.23
C PRO A 411 -35.92 8.54 15.77
N LYS A 412 -36.07 7.32 16.32
CA LYS A 412 -36.05 7.08 17.77
C LYS A 412 -34.64 7.18 18.34
N LEU A 413 -33.63 6.88 17.54
CA LEU A 413 -32.23 6.95 17.95
C LEU A 413 -31.67 8.37 17.76
N SER A 414 -31.89 8.94 16.58
CA SER A 414 -31.23 10.18 16.16
C SER A 414 -32.16 11.13 15.42
N LYS A 415 -32.01 12.42 15.71
CA LYS A 415 -32.65 13.51 14.96
C LYS A 415 -31.89 13.89 13.68
N TYR A 416 -30.67 13.36 13.47
CA TYR A 416 -29.81 13.74 12.35
C TYR A 416 -30.02 12.87 11.10
N LEU A 417 -30.82 11.79 11.22
CA LEU A 417 -31.33 10.98 10.11
C LEU A 417 -30.27 10.57 9.07
N GLY A 418 -29.09 10.13 9.53
CA GLY A 418 -28.01 9.60 8.69
C GLY A 418 -26.79 10.51 8.51
N ARG A 419 -26.89 11.79 8.87
CA ARG A 419 -25.76 12.74 8.76
C ARG A 419 -24.59 12.43 9.72
N GLN A 420 -24.83 11.61 10.74
CA GLN A 420 -23.87 11.23 11.77
C GLN A 420 -22.93 10.07 11.41
N SER A 421 -22.88 9.66 10.13
CA SER A 421 -22.07 8.53 9.64
C SER A 421 -20.59 8.62 10.02
N MET A 422 -19.96 9.81 9.94
CA MET A 422 -18.57 10.02 10.36
C MET A 422 -18.37 9.80 11.87
N GLY A 423 -19.32 10.25 12.70
CA GLY A 423 -19.27 10.03 14.14
C GLY A 423 -19.44 8.55 14.49
N ASN A 424 -20.32 7.85 13.79
CA ASN A 424 -20.49 6.40 13.89
C ASN A 424 -19.21 5.64 13.50
N ALA A 425 -18.52 6.08 12.44
CA ALA A 425 -17.24 5.50 12.01
C ALA A 425 -16.13 5.68 13.06
N ILE A 426 -15.99 6.87 13.66
CA ILE A 426 -15.01 7.08 14.75
C ILE A 426 -15.39 6.26 15.99
N SER A 427 -16.68 6.25 16.34
CA SER A 427 -17.19 5.51 17.51
C SER A 427 -16.91 4.01 17.43
N VAL A 428 -17.06 3.40 16.24
CA VAL A 428 -16.78 1.96 16.07
C VAL A 428 -15.29 1.66 16.21
N LEU A 429 -14.42 2.55 15.71
CA LEU A 429 -12.97 2.42 15.86
C LEU A 429 -12.52 2.60 17.31
N ILE A 430 -13.16 3.48 18.09
CA ILE A 430 -12.91 3.61 19.53
C ILE A 430 -13.33 2.33 20.26
N MET A 431 -14.44 1.71 19.88
CA MET A 431 -14.94 0.48 20.52
C MET A 431 -13.95 -0.70 20.38
N LEU A 432 -13.12 -0.72 19.33
CA LEU A 432 -12.04 -1.71 19.18
C LEU A 432 -11.01 -1.65 20.33
N ARG A 433 -10.91 -0.53 21.05
CA ARG A 433 -10.05 -0.39 22.25
C ARG A 433 -10.60 -1.09 23.48
N PHE A 434 -11.88 -1.45 23.48
CA PHE A 434 -12.55 -2.11 24.60
C PHE A 434 -12.71 -3.60 24.37
N HIS A 435 -13.09 -3.99 23.15
CA HIS A 435 -13.46 -5.37 22.83
C HIS A 435 -12.96 -5.77 21.44
N LYS A 436 -12.37 -6.97 21.34
CA LYS A 436 -12.09 -7.59 20.03
C LYS A 436 -13.38 -7.77 19.23
N SER A 437 -13.34 -7.54 17.93
CA SER A 437 -14.52 -7.57 17.04
C SER A 437 -15.27 -8.89 17.14
N ARG A 438 -14.54 -10.02 17.23
CA ARG A 438 -15.13 -11.37 17.29
C ARG A 438 -16.10 -11.61 18.46
N VAL A 439 -16.00 -10.85 19.56
CA VAL A 439 -16.85 -10.98 20.76
C VAL A 439 -17.98 -9.95 20.80
N TRP A 440 -18.15 -9.16 19.74
CA TRP A 440 -19.17 -8.12 19.72
C TRP A 440 -20.58 -8.70 19.74
N ILE A 441 -21.47 -7.97 20.41
CA ILE A 441 -22.89 -8.30 20.56
C ILE A 441 -23.75 -7.11 20.07
N PRO A 442 -25.04 -7.31 19.78
CA PRO A 442 -25.90 -6.23 19.28
C PRO A 442 -25.94 -5.00 20.20
N LYS A 443 -25.82 -5.19 21.51
CA LYS A 443 -25.74 -4.11 22.50
C LYS A 443 -24.51 -3.22 22.32
N ILE A 444 -23.37 -3.78 21.92
CA ILE A 444 -22.14 -3.03 21.62
C ILE A 444 -22.38 -2.14 20.38
N LEU A 445 -22.99 -2.67 19.32
CA LEU A 445 -23.32 -1.87 18.13
C LEU A 445 -24.28 -0.72 18.43
N ASN A 446 -25.29 -0.96 19.27
CA ASN A 446 -26.18 0.12 19.71
C ASN A 446 -25.44 1.20 20.51
N THR A 447 -24.45 0.80 21.30
CA THR A 447 -23.58 1.73 22.06
C THR A 447 -22.71 2.54 21.11
N VAL A 448 -22.14 1.89 20.08
CA VAL A 448 -21.41 2.55 19.00
C VAL A 448 -22.26 3.62 18.33
N LEU A 449 -23.50 3.30 17.95
CA LEU A 449 -24.43 4.25 17.34
C LEU A 449 -24.79 5.42 18.27
N LYS A 450 -25.02 5.13 19.56
CA LYS A 450 -25.32 6.16 20.56
C LYS A 450 -24.16 7.15 20.73
N TYR A 451 -22.93 6.65 20.88
CA TYR A 451 -21.75 7.51 20.98
C TYR A 451 -21.44 8.21 19.66
N GLY A 452 -21.67 7.58 18.51
CA GLY A 452 -21.47 8.21 17.22
C GLY A 452 -22.38 9.41 17.00
N ASP A 453 -23.61 9.35 17.50
CA ASP A 453 -24.53 10.50 17.52
C ASP A 453 -24.02 11.66 18.40
N LEU A 454 -23.48 11.34 19.59
CA LEU A 454 -22.88 12.33 20.49
C LEU A 454 -21.63 12.99 19.88
N LEU A 455 -20.74 12.20 19.28
CA LEU A 455 -19.53 12.68 18.62
C LEU A 455 -19.88 13.63 17.46
N TYR A 456 -20.87 13.26 16.65
CA TYR A 456 -21.33 14.10 15.56
C TYR A 456 -21.91 15.43 16.06
N ARG A 457 -22.74 15.40 17.12
CA ARG A 457 -23.27 16.61 17.75
C ARG A 457 -22.14 17.53 18.22
N ASP A 458 -21.14 17.00 18.91
CA ASP A 458 -20.06 17.78 19.50
C ASP A 458 -19.14 18.39 18.41
N ALA A 459 -18.91 17.65 17.32
CA ALA A 459 -18.24 18.18 16.14
C ALA A 459 -19.04 19.33 15.48
N MET A 460 -20.36 19.17 15.33
CA MET A 460 -21.25 20.20 14.75
C MET A 460 -21.30 21.50 15.54
N ILE A 461 -21.10 21.46 16.86
CA ILE A 461 -21.04 22.68 17.69
C ILE A 461 -19.74 23.48 17.43
N THR A 462 -18.66 22.78 17.08
CA THR A 462 -17.32 23.36 16.97
C THR A 462 -17.10 24.05 15.61
N ILE A 463 -17.88 23.68 14.59
CA ILE A 463 -17.67 24.11 13.20
C ILE A 463 -18.53 25.34 12.85
N PRO A 464 -17.96 26.36 12.19
CA PRO A 464 -18.73 27.47 11.63
C PRO A 464 -19.75 26.97 10.60
N ARG A 465 -20.96 27.55 10.59
CA ARG A 465 -22.06 27.11 9.69
C ARG A 465 -21.75 27.13 8.19
N THR A 466 -20.64 27.73 7.77
CA THR A 466 -20.19 27.86 6.38
C THR A 466 -19.30 26.71 5.90
N GLN A 467 -18.87 25.80 6.78
CA GLN A 467 -17.88 24.75 6.46
C GLN A 467 -18.50 23.34 6.50
N SER A 468 -18.08 22.48 5.58
CA SER A 468 -18.41 21.05 5.59
C SER A 468 -17.65 20.30 6.69
N LEU A 469 -18.30 19.31 7.31
CA LEU A 469 -17.68 18.47 8.34
C LEU A 469 -16.60 17.58 7.73
N LYS A 470 -15.38 17.66 8.27
CA LYS A 470 -14.27 16.72 8.03
C LYS A 470 -14.05 15.84 9.26
N LEU A 471 -13.38 14.70 9.08
CA LEU A 471 -13.01 13.83 10.20
C LEU A 471 -12.04 14.54 11.16
N SER A 472 -11.11 15.34 10.65
CA SER A 472 -10.22 16.17 11.51
C SER A 472 -10.93 17.21 12.38
N ASN A 473 -12.22 17.52 12.13
CA ASN A 473 -12.97 18.45 12.97
C ASN A 473 -13.51 17.82 14.26
N PHE A 474 -13.43 16.50 14.41
CA PHE A 474 -13.80 15.83 15.65
C PHE A 474 -12.81 16.19 16.76
N GLN A 475 -13.29 16.22 18.01
CA GLN A 475 -12.51 16.69 19.15
C GLN A 475 -11.27 15.82 19.40
N LYS A 476 -10.14 16.46 19.75
CA LYS A 476 -8.91 15.76 20.13
C LYS A 476 -9.04 14.95 21.43
N LYS A 477 -9.96 15.34 22.31
CA LYS A 477 -10.24 14.64 23.56
C LYS A 477 -11.67 14.12 23.51
N ILE A 478 -11.82 12.81 23.49
CA ILE A 478 -13.11 12.13 23.46
C ILE A 478 -13.28 11.31 24.73
N GLN A 479 -14.32 11.59 25.50
CA GLN A 479 -14.70 10.73 26.61
C GLN A 479 -15.63 9.61 26.11
N TYR A 480 -15.23 8.36 26.32
CA TYR A 480 -15.95 7.16 25.88
C TYR A 480 -15.96 6.13 27.02
N GLU A 481 -17.14 5.71 27.46
CA GLU A 481 -17.33 4.79 28.61
C GLU A 481 -16.43 5.11 29.84
N GLY A 482 -16.28 6.39 30.17
CA GLY A 482 -15.48 6.84 31.33
C GLY A 482 -13.97 6.91 31.11
N LYS A 483 -13.45 6.50 29.95
CA LYS A 483 -12.06 6.70 29.53
C LYS A 483 -11.95 7.86 28.55
N ASN A 484 -10.76 8.45 28.43
CA ASN A 484 -10.48 9.50 27.47
C ASN A 484 -9.58 8.97 26.35
N PHE A 485 -9.96 9.24 25.11
CA PHE A 485 -9.22 8.86 23.90
C PHE A 485 -8.90 10.08 23.06
N MET A 486 -7.86 9.94 22.25
CA MET A 486 -7.44 10.90 21.24
C MET A 486 -7.39 10.23 19.87
N PRO A 487 -8.30 10.58 18.94
CA PRO A 487 -8.17 10.16 17.56
C PRO A 487 -7.08 10.98 16.87
N VAL A 488 -6.09 10.31 16.28
CA VAL A 488 -5.12 10.89 15.36
C VAL A 488 -5.66 10.63 13.95
N ILE A 489 -6.00 11.70 13.24
CA ILE A 489 -6.72 11.62 11.97
C ILE A 489 -5.89 12.28 10.88
N ASP A 490 -5.59 11.52 9.83
CA ASP A 490 -5.05 12.04 8.58
C ASP A 490 -6.17 11.97 7.53
N ASP A 491 -6.71 13.13 7.16
CA ASP A 491 -7.80 13.23 6.19
C ASP A 491 -7.31 12.90 4.76
N PHE A 492 -8.16 12.21 3.98
CA PHE A 492 -8.03 12.04 2.52
C PHE A 492 -6.71 11.42 2.02
N VAL A 493 -6.07 10.54 2.80
CA VAL A 493 -4.79 9.88 2.46
C VAL A 493 -4.80 9.22 1.08
N VAL A 494 -5.91 8.57 0.68
CA VAL A 494 -6.07 8.01 -0.68
C VAL A 494 -7.37 8.51 -1.28
N ILE A 495 -7.31 8.89 -2.55
CA ILE A 495 -8.45 9.37 -3.33
C ILE A 495 -8.57 8.53 -4.59
N GLY A 496 -9.80 8.16 -4.91
CA GLY A 496 -10.11 7.41 -6.11
C GLY A 496 -11.56 7.57 -6.52
N ARG A 497 -12.00 6.77 -7.49
CA ARG A 497 -13.40 6.65 -7.88
C ARG A 497 -13.87 5.23 -7.62
N LEU A 498 -15.12 5.05 -7.23
CA LEU A 498 -15.65 3.73 -6.92
C LEU A 498 -15.49 2.76 -8.11
N GLN A 499 -15.71 3.27 -9.33
CA GLN A 499 -15.36 2.65 -10.60
C GLN A 499 -14.83 3.75 -11.53
N SER A 500 -13.61 3.60 -12.01
CA SER A 500 -12.99 4.51 -12.95
C SER A 500 -12.78 3.85 -14.32
N GLN A 501 -13.15 4.56 -15.39
CA GLN A 501 -12.68 4.25 -16.74
C GLN A 501 -11.27 4.79 -16.97
N ASP A 502 -10.88 5.80 -16.20
CA ASP A 502 -9.54 6.37 -16.22
C ASP A 502 -8.55 5.41 -15.55
N PHE A 503 -7.45 5.21 -16.25
CA PHE A 503 -6.34 4.36 -15.88
C PHE A 503 -5.42 4.98 -14.83
N GLU A 504 -5.52 6.29 -14.61
CA GLU A 504 -4.69 7.02 -13.65
C GLU A 504 -5.37 7.19 -12.28
N VAL A 505 -6.61 6.72 -12.13
CA VAL A 505 -7.40 6.86 -10.90
C VAL A 505 -7.66 5.48 -10.28
N PHE A 506 -7.49 5.36 -8.96
CA PHE A 506 -7.77 4.12 -8.25
C PHE A 506 -9.26 3.77 -8.21
N ASP A 507 -9.56 2.49 -8.42
CA ASP A 507 -10.81 1.88 -7.99
C ASP A 507 -10.77 1.58 -6.47
N LEU A 508 -11.94 1.46 -5.83
CA LEU A 508 -12.04 1.23 -4.38
C LEU A 508 -11.29 -0.03 -3.91
N GLY A 509 -11.35 -1.12 -4.68
CA GLY A 509 -10.72 -2.39 -4.28
C GLY A 509 -9.19 -2.29 -4.18
N PRO A 510 -8.49 -1.95 -5.26
CA PRO A 510 -7.04 -1.71 -5.24
C PRO A 510 -6.61 -0.64 -4.25
N ALA A 511 -7.40 0.43 -4.06
CA ALA A 511 -7.11 1.45 -3.06
C ALA A 511 -7.14 0.89 -1.63
N LEU A 512 -8.17 0.11 -1.27
CA LEU A 512 -8.24 -0.53 0.04
C LEU A 512 -7.14 -1.58 0.22
N GLU A 513 -6.79 -2.31 -0.85
CA GLU A 513 -5.71 -3.32 -0.80
C GLU A 513 -4.36 -2.66 -0.51
N ALA A 514 -4.04 -1.57 -1.20
CA ALA A 514 -2.82 -0.79 -0.96
C ALA A 514 -2.84 -0.14 0.43
N PHE A 515 -3.97 0.45 0.83
CA PHE A 515 -4.08 1.14 2.11
C PHE A 515 -3.96 0.20 3.31
N LEU A 516 -4.67 -0.93 3.28
CA LEU A 516 -4.71 -1.90 4.38
C LEU A 516 -3.46 -2.79 4.46
N ALA A 517 -2.53 -2.67 3.50
CA ALA A 517 -1.21 -3.27 3.61
C ALA A 517 -0.33 -2.54 4.65
N ASP A 518 -0.51 -1.22 4.78
CA ASP A 518 0.29 -0.35 5.65
C ASP A 518 -0.47 0.08 6.92
N HIS A 519 -1.80 -0.09 6.96
CA HIS A 519 -2.66 0.40 8.03
C HIS A 519 -3.74 -0.62 8.44
N ASP A 520 -4.00 -0.75 9.74
CA ASP A 520 -4.98 -1.73 10.25
C ASP A 520 -6.44 -1.30 10.08
N CYS A 521 -6.73 0.01 9.95
CA CYS A 521 -8.10 0.51 9.81
C CYS A 521 -8.17 1.84 9.05
N CYS A 522 -9.34 2.12 8.48
CA CYS A 522 -9.64 3.35 7.77
C CYS A 522 -11.12 3.72 7.84
N VAL A 523 -11.41 4.97 7.49
CA VAL A 523 -12.77 5.43 7.21
C VAL A 523 -12.89 5.68 5.71
N VAL A 524 -13.84 5.00 5.07
CA VAL A 524 -14.22 5.23 3.68
C VAL A 524 -15.26 6.35 3.68
N ILE A 525 -14.96 7.45 3.00
CA ILE A 525 -15.87 8.58 2.78
C ILE A 525 -16.23 8.57 1.29
N GLY A 526 -17.52 8.53 0.99
CA GLY A 526 -18.03 8.50 -0.38
C GLY A 526 -19.57 8.49 -0.34
N PRO A 527 -20.25 7.97 -1.37
CA PRO A 527 -21.71 7.81 -1.36
C PRO A 527 -22.23 7.07 -0.12
N ILE A 528 -21.42 6.17 0.45
CA ILE A 528 -21.67 5.53 1.75
C ILE A 528 -20.43 5.77 2.62
N THR A 529 -20.63 6.42 3.78
CA THR A 529 -19.55 6.62 4.75
C THR A 529 -19.56 5.51 5.80
N LEU A 530 -18.44 4.80 5.95
CA LEU A 530 -18.30 3.69 6.90
C LEU A 530 -16.85 3.42 7.32
N ALA A 531 -16.66 2.64 8.39
CA ALA A 531 -15.35 2.22 8.85
C ALA A 531 -15.01 0.79 8.38
N VAL A 532 -13.75 0.58 8.02
CA VAL A 532 -13.17 -0.71 7.61
C VAL A 532 -11.92 -0.98 8.46
N TRP A 533 -11.74 -2.22 8.91
CA TRP A 533 -10.54 -2.61 9.65
C TRP A 533 -10.18 -4.07 9.43
N VAL A 534 -8.94 -4.43 9.75
CA VAL A 534 -8.42 -5.79 9.70
C VAL A 534 -8.14 -6.26 11.12
N GLU A 535 -8.67 -7.42 11.49
CA GLU A 535 -8.40 -8.05 12.79
C GLU A 535 -8.42 -9.57 12.66
N ASP A 536 -7.44 -10.25 13.28
CA ASP A 536 -7.33 -11.71 13.30
C ASP A 536 -7.45 -12.36 11.89
N GLY A 537 -6.86 -11.72 10.86
CA GLY A 537 -6.85 -12.20 9.47
C GLY A 537 -8.19 -12.08 8.73
N LYS A 538 -9.13 -11.27 9.24
CA LYS A 538 -10.42 -10.98 8.62
C LYS A 538 -10.58 -9.49 8.38
N TYR A 539 -11.31 -9.14 7.32
CA TYR A 539 -11.69 -7.78 6.99
C TYR A 539 -13.07 -7.50 7.57
N TYR A 540 -13.24 -6.42 8.33
CA TYR A 540 -14.51 -6.01 8.91
C TYR A 540 -14.97 -4.70 8.30
N MET A 541 -16.30 -4.55 8.19
CA MET A 541 -16.97 -3.35 7.68
C MET A 541 -18.16 -3.04 8.58
N PHE A 542 -18.21 -1.84 9.15
CA PHE A 542 -19.35 -1.35 9.93
C PHE A 542 -20.21 -0.41 9.12
N ASP A 543 -21.41 -0.86 8.74
CA ASP A 543 -22.38 -0.04 8.03
C ASP A 543 -23.47 0.47 9.00
N PRO A 544 -23.51 1.78 9.31
CA PRO A 544 -24.48 2.33 10.25
C PRO A 544 -25.89 2.51 9.67
N ASN A 545 -26.05 2.37 8.35
CA ASN A 545 -27.33 2.57 7.65
C ASN A 545 -28.31 1.41 7.88
N ASP A 546 -29.55 1.56 7.43
CA ASP A 546 -30.52 0.48 7.43
C ASP A 546 -30.15 -0.59 6.40
N ARG A 547 -29.82 -1.78 6.92
CA ARG A 547 -29.48 -2.96 6.11
C ARG A 547 -30.37 -4.15 6.43
N ASP A 548 -30.56 -4.99 5.41
CA ASP A 548 -31.31 -6.23 5.50
C ASP A 548 -30.55 -7.29 6.35
N LYS A 549 -31.06 -8.52 6.36
CA LYS A 549 -30.45 -9.65 7.09
C LYS A 549 -29.08 -10.08 6.52
N ASN A 550 -28.76 -9.68 5.30
CA ASN A 550 -27.53 -10.01 4.58
C ASN A 550 -26.56 -8.82 4.48
N GLY A 551 -26.85 -7.69 5.15
CA GLY A 551 -26.04 -6.48 5.07
C GLY A 551 -26.24 -5.69 3.76
N LYS A 552 -27.32 -5.96 3.01
CA LYS A 552 -27.64 -5.28 1.75
C LYS A 552 -28.55 -4.08 1.95
N ALA A 553 -28.43 -3.08 1.08
CA ALA A 553 -29.33 -1.93 1.03
C ALA A 553 -30.77 -2.36 0.71
N ILE A 554 -31.74 -1.75 1.39
CA ILE A 554 -33.17 -2.08 1.25
C ILE A 554 -33.78 -1.15 0.20
N VAL A 555 -34.43 -1.71 -0.81
CA VAL A 555 -35.13 -0.95 -1.86
C VAL A 555 -36.46 -0.45 -1.30
N LYS A 556 -36.61 0.87 -1.17
CA LYS A 556 -37.80 1.52 -0.58
C LYS A 556 -38.83 1.95 -1.62
N SER A 557 -38.41 2.13 -2.87
CA SER A 557 -39.26 2.62 -3.96
C SER A 557 -38.75 2.15 -5.30
N GLN A 558 -39.65 1.95 -6.27
CA GLN A 558 -39.33 1.56 -7.64
C GLN A 558 -40.08 2.43 -8.63
N TYR A 559 -39.43 2.75 -9.75
CA TYR A 559 -40.10 3.41 -10.87
C TYR A 559 -40.93 2.41 -11.67
N VAL A 560 -42.22 2.70 -11.85
CA VAL A 560 -43.11 2.02 -12.78
C VAL A 560 -43.54 3.04 -13.84
N GLY A 561 -42.94 2.95 -15.03
CA GLY A 561 -42.99 4.05 -16.01
C GLY A 561 -42.24 5.27 -15.46
N SER A 562 -42.89 6.43 -15.47
CA SER A 562 -42.37 7.70 -14.93
C SER A 562 -42.80 8.01 -13.49
N VAL A 563 -43.51 7.09 -12.82
CA VAL A 563 -44.04 7.29 -11.46
C VAL A 563 -43.20 6.49 -10.45
N LEU A 564 -42.72 7.17 -9.40
CA LEU A 564 -42.04 6.55 -8.26
C LEU A 564 -43.09 5.93 -7.33
N VAL A 565 -43.13 4.60 -7.26
CA VAL A 565 -44.05 3.86 -6.38
C VAL A 565 -43.29 3.41 -5.13
N PRO A 566 -43.71 3.82 -3.92
CA PRO A 566 -43.14 3.29 -2.68
C PRO A 566 -43.50 1.80 -2.54
N LEU A 567 -42.53 0.99 -2.15
CA LEU A 567 -42.71 -0.44 -1.91
C LEU A 567 -42.95 -0.69 -0.42
N ASP A 568 -43.73 -1.71 -0.09
CA ASP A 568 -43.82 -2.20 1.28
C ASP A 568 -42.49 -2.89 1.65
N TYR A 569 -41.76 -2.33 2.62
CA TYR A 569 -40.48 -2.85 3.07
C TYR A 569 -40.41 -3.02 4.59
N THR A 570 -39.63 -4.00 5.03
CA THR A 570 -39.29 -4.17 6.46
C THR A 570 -38.12 -3.26 6.81
N SER A 571 -38.21 -2.49 7.90
CA SER A 571 -37.12 -1.63 8.36
C SER A 571 -35.83 -2.42 8.61
N GLY A 572 -34.71 -1.90 8.10
CA GLY A 572 -33.38 -2.45 8.32
C GLY A 572 -32.75 -1.97 9.63
N VAL A 573 -31.57 -2.50 9.93
CA VAL A 573 -30.75 -2.11 11.09
C VAL A 573 -29.29 -1.97 10.67
N ALA A 574 -28.46 -1.30 11.48
CA ALA A 574 -27.02 -1.24 11.27
C ALA A 574 -26.38 -2.62 11.45
N CYS A 575 -25.22 -2.82 10.84
CA CYS A 575 -24.52 -4.10 10.95
C CYS A 575 -23.00 -3.97 10.86
N VAL A 576 -22.31 -4.93 11.46
CA VAL A 576 -20.89 -5.22 11.18
C VAL A 576 -20.81 -6.51 10.40
N THR A 577 -20.11 -6.49 9.27
CA THR A 577 -19.89 -7.68 8.45
C THR A 577 -18.40 -7.98 8.40
N TRP A 578 -18.02 -9.25 8.61
CA TRP A 578 -16.65 -9.70 8.41
C TRP A 578 -16.53 -10.58 7.18
N PHE A 579 -15.36 -10.53 6.55
CA PHE A 579 -15.04 -11.20 5.29
C PHE A 579 -13.66 -11.87 5.39
N LYS A 580 -13.52 -13.04 4.79
CA LYS A 580 -12.22 -13.70 4.63
C LYS A 580 -11.37 -13.04 3.54
N ASN A 581 -11.99 -12.50 2.50
CA ASN A 581 -11.30 -11.82 1.39
C ASN A 581 -11.78 -10.38 1.26
N LEU A 582 -10.85 -9.46 0.97
CA LEU A 582 -11.16 -8.05 0.71
C LEU A 582 -12.11 -7.86 -0.50
N LYS A 583 -11.99 -8.71 -1.53
CA LYS A 583 -12.85 -8.68 -2.72
C LYS A 583 -14.34 -8.81 -2.37
N ASP A 584 -14.68 -9.66 -1.39
CA ASP A 584 -16.07 -9.87 -0.96
C ASP A 584 -16.62 -8.64 -0.21
N LEU A 585 -15.78 -7.96 0.57
CA LEU A 585 -16.13 -6.69 1.24
C LEU A 585 -16.45 -5.60 0.22
N VAL A 586 -15.55 -5.42 -0.75
CA VAL A 586 -15.72 -4.42 -1.82
C VAL A 586 -16.97 -4.72 -2.64
N ALA A 587 -17.25 -6.00 -2.94
CA ALA A 587 -18.46 -6.40 -3.65
C ALA A 587 -19.73 -6.02 -2.87
N LEU A 588 -19.77 -6.22 -1.55
CA LEU A 588 -20.93 -5.81 -0.73
C LEU A 588 -21.09 -4.29 -0.69
N TYR A 589 -20.00 -3.55 -0.51
CA TYR A 589 -20.02 -2.08 -0.57
C TYR A 589 -20.60 -1.59 -1.90
N MET A 590 -20.06 -2.08 -3.02
CA MET A 590 -20.49 -1.70 -4.36
C MET A 590 -21.92 -2.12 -4.70
N ASN A 591 -22.43 -3.18 -4.07
CA ASN A 591 -23.82 -3.60 -4.20
C ASN A 591 -24.79 -2.65 -3.43
N ASN A 592 -24.31 -2.02 -2.37
CA ASN A 592 -25.11 -1.10 -1.56
C ASN A 592 -25.11 0.34 -2.12
N VAL A 593 -24.16 0.69 -2.97
CA VAL A 593 -24.13 1.99 -3.68
C VAL A 593 -25.12 2.00 -4.83
N GLU A 594 -25.95 3.05 -4.91
CA GLU A 594 -26.90 3.23 -6.00
C GLU A 594 -26.18 3.36 -7.35
N LYS A 595 -26.82 2.91 -8.44
CA LYS A 595 -26.18 2.87 -9.77
C LYS A 595 -25.64 4.22 -10.23
N ALA A 596 -26.33 5.32 -9.91
CA ALA A 596 -25.94 6.68 -10.28
C ALA A 596 -24.59 7.11 -9.67
N TYR A 597 -24.24 6.57 -8.49
CA TYR A 597 -23.06 6.97 -7.72
C TYR A 597 -21.89 5.99 -7.83
N LYS A 598 -21.95 5.02 -8.75
CA LYS A 598 -20.88 3.99 -8.87
C LYS A 598 -19.58 4.53 -9.47
N THR A 599 -19.60 5.72 -10.06
CA THR A 599 -18.42 6.41 -10.62
C THR A 599 -17.97 7.58 -9.75
N ASP A 600 -18.63 7.79 -8.61
CA ASP A 600 -18.35 8.89 -7.70
C ASP A 600 -17.00 8.72 -7.01
N PRO A 601 -16.39 9.83 -6.58
CA PRO A 601 -15.17 9.78 -5.80
C PRO A 601 -15.39 9.11 -4.44
N PHE A 602 -14.35 8.43 -3.97
CA PHE A 602 -14.22 8.03 -2.58
C PHE A 602 -12.90 8.53 -2.01
N TYR A 603 -12.85 8.61 -0.69
CA TYR A 603 -11.68 9.02 0.06
C TYR A 603 -11.44 8.06 1.22
N LEU A 604 -10.19 7.62 1.39
CA LEU A 604 -9.77 6.85 2.54
C LEU A 604 -9.03 7.77 3.50
N SER A 605 -9.54 7.89 4.73
CA SER A 605 -8.88 8.63 5.80
C SER A 605 -8.33 7.66 6.83
N LYS A 606 -7.11 7.94 7.31
CA LYS A 606 -6.48 7.17 8.38
C LYS A 606 -6.98 7.68 9.72
N VAL A 607 -7.37 6.77 10.60
CA VAL A 607 -7.82 7.09 11.95
C VAL A 607 -7.15 6.15 12.94
N GLU A 608 -6.31 6.68 13.82
CA GLU A 608 -5.65 5.92 14.87
C GLU A 608 -6.18 6.37 16.24
N ILE A 609 -6.72 5.43 17.02
CA ILE A 609 -7.26 5.72 18.35
C ILE A 609 -6.19 5.45 19.41
N THR A 610 -5.73 6.52 20.07
CA THR A 610 -4.77 6.48 21.16
C THR A 610 -5.43 6.84 22.49
N ASP A 611 -4.85 6.39 23.60
CA ASP A 611 -5.30 6.83 24.93
C ASP A 611 -4.97 8.33 25.08
N TYR A 612 -5.92 9.11 25.60
CA TYR A 612 -5.68 10.53 25.82
C TYR A 612 -4.72 10.71 27.01
N VAL A 613 -3.53 11.21 26.72
CA VAL A 613 -2.58 11.67 27.74
C VAL A 613 -2.77 13.16 27.92
N ASP A 614 -2.93 13.62 29.16
CA ASP A 614 -3.08 15.04 29.47
C ASP A 614 -1.75 15.74 29.18
N VAL A 615 -1.69 16.44 28.04
CA VAL A 615 -0.47 17.15 27.63
C VAL A 615 -0.53 18.54 28.26
N PRO A 616 0.44 18.90 29.13
CA PRO A 616 0.48 20.22 29.71
C PRO A 616 0.61 21.30 28.63
N ASP A 617 0.09 22.50 28.93
CA ASP A 617 0.34 23.67 28.11
C ASP A 617 1.85 23.91 27.95
N ALA A 618 2.22 24.56 26.85
CA ALA A 618 3.60 24.95 26.61
C ALA A 618 4.10 25.83 27.76
N TRP A 619 5.27 25.50 28.29
CA TRP A 619 5.94 26.28 29.31
C TRP A 619 7.06 27.07 28.64
N TYR A 620 6.79 28.34 28.32
CA TYR A 620 7.60 29.14 27.40
C TYR A 620 7.79 28.44 26.05
N SER A 621 9.02 28.29 25.56
CA SER A 621 9.32 27.56 24.32
C SER A 621 9.30 26.04 24.48
N PHE A 622 9.10 25.52 25.71
CA PHE A 622 9.07 24.08 25.94
C PHE A 622 7.67 23.51 25.66
N LYS A 623 7.61 22.52 24.77
CA LYS A 623 6.39 21.77 24.45
C LYS A 623 6.09 20.75 25.56
N GLY A 624 4.88 20.76 26.09
CA GLY A 624 4.43 19.72 27.03
C GLY A 624 4.43 18.34 26.37
N LEU A 625 4.89 17.32 27.09
CA LEU A 625 4.86 15.92 26.64
C LEU A 625 3.87 15.10 27.46
N VAL A 626 4.06 15.09 28.76
CA VAL A 626 3.20 14.41 29.76
C VAL A 626 3.19 15.27 31.03
N PRO A 627 2.26 15.07 31.98
CA PRO A 627 2.25 15.84 33.21
C PRO A 627 3.62 15.81 33.90
N GLY A 628 4.19 16.98 34.16
CA GLY A 628 5.52 17.13 34.78
C GLY A 628 6.71 17.02 33.82
N LYS A 629 6.50 16.86 32.51
CA LYS A 629 7.59 16.76 31.51
C LYS A 629 7.33 17.66 30.31
N TRP A 630 8.31 18.50 29.99
CA TRP A 630 8.34 19.32 28.79
C TRP A 630 9.63 19.08 28.00
N ILE A 631 9.62 19.45 26.72
CA ILE A 631 10.79 19.33 25.83
C ILE A 631 11.00 20.62 25.04
N LEU A 632 12.24 21.06 24.95
CA LEU A 632 12.70 22.07 24.01
C LEU A 632 13.71 21.42 23.07
N ARG A 633 13.52 21.57 21.76
CA ARG A 633 14.34 20.95 20.74
C ARG A 633 15.09 21.98 19.92
N GLY A 634 16.36 21.70 19.64
CA GLY A 634 17.11 22.38 18.58
C GLY A 634 16.67 21.91 17.19
N THR A 635 17.18 22.56 16.15
CA THR A 635 16.91 22.19 14.76
C THR A 635 17.88 21.13 14.24
N VAL A 636 19.02 20.94 14.93
CA VAL A 636 20.06 19.98 14.55
C VAL A 636 20.59 19.20 15.75
N ALA A 637 21.22 18.06 15.49
CA ALA A 637 21.95 17.26 16.49
C ALA A 637 23.46 17.33 16.25
N GLN A 638 24.26 16.87 17.20
CA GLN A 638 25.73 16.84 17.07
C GLN A 638 26.24 15.99 15.88
N SER A 639 25.40 15.07 15.38
CA SER A 639 25.67 14.21 14.23
C SER A 639 25.46 14.91 12.89
N ASN A 640 24.98 16.16 12.89
CA ASN A 640 24.63 16.88 11.68
C ASN A 640 25.88 17.14 10.81
N LYS A 641 25.69 17.12 9.48
CA LYS A 641 26.75 17.36 8.51
C LYS A 641 27.36 18.76 8.56
N LYS A 642 26.72 19.71 9.26
CA LYS A 642 27.26 21.06 9.51
C LYS A 642 28.58 21.01 10.29
N PHE A 643 28.73 20.03 11.19
CA PHE A 643 29.95 19.87 11.98
C PHE A 643 31.02 19.10 11.18
N PRO A 644 32.31 19.49 11.27
CA PRO A 644 33.41 18.79 10.59
C PRO A 644 33.51 17.31 10.97
N GLU A 645 33.94 16.44 10.06
CA GLU A 645 34.07 14.99 10.33
C GLU A 645 35.03 14.66 11.49
N LYS A 646 36.00 15.55 11.76
CA LYS A 646 36.94 15.40 12.88
C LYS A 646 36.29 15.58 14.26
N SER A 647 35.21 16.36 14.37
CA SER A 647 34.55 16.68 15.64
C SER A 647 33.15 16.09 15.76
N ARG A 648 32.46 15.88 14.63
CA ARG A 648 31.10 15.35 14.55
C ARG A 648 30.96 14.04 15.31
N ASN A 649 29.97 13.99 16.22
CA ASN A 649 29.68 12.91 17.17
C ASN A 649 30.67 12.71 18.32
N PHE A 650 31.70 13.53 18.45
CA PHE A 650 32.69 13.44 19.54
C PHE A 650 32.62 14.64 20.50
N GLN A 651 31.90 15.70 20.11
CA GLN A 651 31.84 16.96 20.84
C GLN A 651 30.85 16.96 22.04
N SER A 652 30.29 15.81 22.44
CA SER A 652 29.28 15.72 23.51
C SER A 652 29.75 16.29 24.87
N PRO A 653 30.98 16.05 25.35
CA PRO A 653 31.44 16.59 26.64
C PRO A 653 31.56 18.13 26.61
N ALA A 654 32.04 18.68 25.48
CA ALA A 654 32.14 20.12 25.28
C ALA A 654 30.76 20.80 25.15
N ASN A 655 29.82 20.16 24.46
CA ASN A 655 28.42 20.61 24.41
C ASN A 655 27.80 20.67 25.81
N CYS A 656 28.12 19.73 26.70
CA CYS A 656 27.61 19.74 28.06
C CYS A 656 28.10 20.94 28.87
N LEU A 657 29.40 21.29 28.79
CA LEU A 657 29.93 22.50 29.42
C LEU A 657 29.29 23.77 28.84
N MET A 658 29.06 23.81 27.52
CA MET A 658 28.38 24.94 26.90
C MET A 658 26.90 25.05 27.27
N ALA A 659 26.20 23.92 27.46
CA ALA A 659 24.82 23.91 27.93
C ALA A 659 24.72 24.54 29.32
N ILE A 660 25.61 24.13 30.24
CA ILE A 660 25.72 24.70 31.59
C ILE A 660 26.06 26.20 31.53
N THR A 661 26.96 26.59 30.62
CA THR A 661 27.35 28.00 30.45
C THR A 661 26.18 28.84 29.96
N LEU A 662 25.50 28.42 28.89
CA LEU A 662 24.34 29.15 28.37
C LEU A 662 23.17 29.14 29.35
N GLN A 663 23.04 28.11 30.18
CA GLN A 663 22.04 28.07 31.26
C GLN A 663 22.30 29.18 32.28
N TYR A 664 23.57 29.51 32.54
CA TYR A 664 23.94 30.59 33.42
C TYR A 664 23.73 31.98 32.79
N LEU A 665 23.88 32.08 31.47
CA LEU A 665 23.84 33.36 30.74
C LEU A 665 22.45 33.76 30.26
N VAL A 666 21.60 32.78 29.95
CA VAL A 666 20.29 33.00 29.36
C VAL A 666 19.22 32.42 30.29
N PRO A 667 18.26 33.23 30.77
CA PRO A 667 17.15 32.74 31.58
C PRO A 667 16.35 31.64 30.86
N MET A 668 15.91 30.60 31.57
CA MET A 668 15.22 29.45 30.95
C MET A 668 13.97 29.85 30.14
N LYS A 669 13.28 30.93 30.52
CA LYS A 669 12.12 31.46 29.79
C LYS A 669 12.43 31.97 28.38
N ASP A 670 13.68 32.36 28.14
CA ASP A 670 14.18 32.92 26.89
C ASP A 670 14.92 31.87 26.05
N TRP A 671 15.02 30.63 26.55
CA TRP A 671 15.53 29.51 25.76
C TRP A 671 14.55 29.13 24.66
N ASP A 672 15.09 28.92 23.48
CA ASP A 672 14.38 28.47 22.29
C ASP A 672 15.25 27.49 21.47
N SER A 673 14.75 27.06 20.32
CA SER A 673 15.49 26.16 19.43
C SER A 673 16.83 26.73 18.99
N GLU A 674 16.93 28.06 18.81
CA GLU A 674 18.17 28.72 18.42
C GLU A 674 19.20 28.64 19.55
N THR A 675 18.77 28.85 20.80
CA THR A 675 19.62 28.71 21.99
C THR A 675 20.21 27.30 22.09
N VAL A 676 19.39 26.25 21.83
CA VAL A 676 19.86 24.86 21.80
C VAL A 676 20.88 24.62 20.69
N ASP A 677 20.66 25.18 19.50
CA ASP A 677 21.61 25.06 18.40
C ASP A 677 22.92 25.83 18.67
N GLN A 678 22.84 26.97 19.36
CA GLN A 678 24.01 27.75 19.82
C GLN A 678 24.86 26.97 20.82
N VAL A 679 24.26 26.16 21.70
CA VAL A 679 25.00 25.23 22.57
C VAL A 679 25.89 24.31 21.73
N LEU A 680 25.33 23.74 20.66
CA LEU A 680 26.07 22.82 19.79
C LEU A 680 27.17 23.52 19.00
N ASP A 681 26.92 24.73 18.49
CA ASP A 681 27.91 25.49 17.73
C ASP A 681 29.10 25.92 18.59
N LYS A 682 28.84 26.41 19.80
CA LYS A 682 29.90 26.77 20.76
C LYS A 682 30.60 25.54 21.33
N GLY A 683 29.88 24.44 21.53
CA GLY A 683 30.46 23.19 22.01
C GLY A 683 31.41 22.56 20.98
N ASP A 684 31.05 22.59 19.70
CA ASP A 684 31.96 22.19 18.61
C ASP A 684 33.19 23.10 18.53
N GLN A 685 33.03 24.41 18.76
CA GLN A 685 34.14 25.35 18.84
C GLN A 685 35.10 25.00 19.99
N LEU A 686 34.58 24.85 21.22
CA LEU A 686 35.37 24.47 22.39
C LEU A 686 36.11 23.14 22.19
N TYR A 687 35.43 22.14 21.62
CA TYR A 687 36.02 20.85 21.32
C TYR A 687 37.18 20.99 20.32
N ASN A 688 37.00 21.74 19.23
CA ASN A 688 38.06 21.94 18.24
C ASN A 688 39.25 22.74 18.79
N GLU A 689 39.01 23.77 19.61
CA GLU A 689 40.07 24.51 20.30
C GLU A 689 40.87 23.62 21.25
N THR A 690 40.18 22.69 21.93
CA THR A 690 40.81 21.68 22.78
C THR A 690 41.68 20.73 21.96
N LEU A 691 41.17 20.20 20.84
CA LEU A 691 41.96 19.32 19.97
C LEU A 691 43.26 19.96 19.50
N VAL A 692 43.19 21.22 19.04
CA VAL A 692 44.39 21.96 18.60
C VAL A 692 45.39 22.14 19.75
N TYR A 693 44.91 22.33 20.98
CA TYR A 693 45.77 22.42 22.16
C TYR A 693 46.43 21.06 22.47
N LEU A 694 45.66 19.98 22.53
CA LEU A 694 46.15 18.62 22.83
C LEU A 694 47.15 18.13 21.77
N GLU A 695 46.88 18.39 20.49
CA GLU A 695 47.79 18.08 19.37
C GLU A 695 49.11 18.84 19.49
N LYS A 696 49.07 20.14 19.83
CA LYS A 696 50.28 20.96 20.03
C LYS A 696 51.13 20.47 21.21
N GLN A 697 50.49 19.98 22.27
CA GLN A 697 51.16 19.44 23.45
C GLN A 697 51.57 17.97 23.29
N SER A 698 51.23 17.32 22.16
CA SER A 698 51.49 15.89 21.90
C SER A 698 50.90 14.94 22.95
N ILE A 699 49.76 15.31 23.55
CA ILE A 699 49.03 14.53 24.56
C ILE A 699 47.68 14.02 24.04
N PHE A 700 47.40 14.22 22.75
CA PHE A 700 46.16 13.75 22.14
C PHE A 700 46.18 12.23 21.93
N GLU A 701 45.32 11.50 22.67
CA GLU A 701 45.22 10.05 22.59
C GLU A 701 43.99 9.56 21.82
N SER A 702 42.82 10.16 22.09
CA SER A 702 41.52 9.70 21.58
C SER A 702 40.66 10.87 21.14
N LYS A 703 39.84 10.65 20.09
CA LYS A 703 38.81 11.61 19.68
C LYS A 703 37.71 11.78 20.74
N MET A 704 37.47 10.74 21.54
CA MET A 704 36.46 10.84 22.59
C MET A 704 37.11 11.44 23.84
N LEU A 705 37.03 12.76 23.95
CA LEU A 705 37.64 13.50 25.06
C LEU A 705 36.90 13.24 26.38
N MET A 706 37.64 13.13 27.45
CA MET A 706 37.18 13.15 28.82
C MET A 706 36.97 14.61 29.28
N LEU A 707 36.17 14.83 30.32
CA LEU A 707 35.87 16.19 30.80
C LEU A 707 37.12 16.94 31.27
N ASN A 708 38.10 16.24 31.86
CA ASN A 708 39.37 16.81 32.32
C ASN A 708 40.35 17.13 31.18
N GLU A 709 40.11 16.64 29.97
CA GLU A 709 40.92 16.95 28.78
C GLU A 709 40.43 18.24 28.09
N LEU A 710 39.23 18.74 28.42
CA LEU A 710 38.66 19.94 27.82
C LEU A 710 39.35 21.22 28.31
N ASN A 711 39.47 22.19 27.41
CA ASN A 711 39.91 23.53 27.80
C ASN A 711 38.97 24.10 28.88
N THR A 712 39.55 24.50 30.02
CA THR A 712 38.80 25.05 31.15
C THR A 712 38.44 26.53 30.98
N VAL A 713 38.87 27.18 29.91
CA VAL A 713 38.53 28.56 29.61
C VAL A 713 37.96 28.66 28.21
N PHE A 714 36.77 29.25 28.08
CA PHE A 714 36.14 29.52 26.80
C PHE A 714 35.77 31.00 26.68
N LYS A 715 36.22 31.65 25.59
CA LYS A 715 36.06 33.09 25.41
C LYS A 715 34.81 33.41 24.60
N PHE A 716 33.93 34.22 25.17
CA PHE A 716 32.85 34.89 24.46
C PHE A 716 33.29 36.30 24.04
N PRO A 717 32.57 36.97 23.12
CA PRO A 717 32.94 38.31 22.67
C PRO A 717 33.08 39.36 23.80
N THR A 718 32.30 39.23 24.88
CA THR A 718 32.24 40.22 25.97
C THR A 718 32.66 39.68 27.34
N GLN A 719 32.93 38.38 27.46
CA GLN A 719 33.14 37.70 28.74
C GLN A 719 33.88 36.38 28.53
N GLU A 720 34.42 35.78 29.58
CA GLU A 720 35.08 34.47 29.52
C GLU A 720 34.42 33.53 30.52
N ALA A 721 34.15 32.29 30.10
CA ALA A 721 33.68 31.23 30.97
C ALA A 721 34.89 30.44 31.47
N VAL A 722 34.99 30.27 32.78
CA VAL A 722 36.04 29.47 33.43
C VAL A 722 35.37 28.29 34.13
N PHE A 723 35.78 27.09 33.74
CA PHE A 723 35.25 25.81 34.21
C PHE A 723 36.13 25.27 35.33
N ILE A 724 35.51 25.03 36.48
CA ILE A 724 36.08 24.24 37.56
C ILE A 724 35.38 22.89 37.51
N ILE A 725 36.14 21.86 37.15
CA ILE A 725 35.63 20.50 36.97
C ILE A 725 36.17 19.67 38.13
N ASP A 726 35.29 19.29 39.05
CA ASP A 726 35.64 18.40 40.14
C ASP A 726 35.88 16.97 39.64
N GLU A 727 36.72 16.22 40.35
CA GLU A 727 36.83 14.79 40.14
C GLU A 727 35.49 14.10 40.43
N CYS A 728 35.25 12.96 39.77
CA CYS A 728 33.97 12.26 39.76
C CYS A 728 33.29 12.21 41.16
N VAL A 729 32.20 12.99 41.30
CA VAL A 729 31.52 13.21 42.59
C VAL A 729 30.65 12.01 42.99
N VAL A 730 30.01 11.35 42.02
CA VAL A 730 29.12 10.20 42.24
C VAL A 730 29.38 9.13 41.18
N ASN A 731 29.60 7.90 41.61
CA ASN A 731 29.73 6.72 40.76
C ASN A 731 28.55 5.76 40.97
N GLY A 732 28.07 5.15 39.88
CA GLY A 732 26.91 4.26 39.91
C GLY A 732 26.84 3.33 38.70
N SER A 733 25.79 2.51 38.66
CA SER A 733 25.51 1.56 37.57
C SER A 733 24.11 1.80 36.99
N LEU A 734 23.99 1.67 35.66
CA LEU A 734 22.70 1.69 34.97
C LEU A 734 21.92 0.37 35.11
N LYS A 735 22.60 -0.72 35.50
CA LYS A 735 21.97 -2.00 35.84
C LYS A 735 21.82 -2.10 37.35
N GLU A 736 20.68 -2.58 37.83
CA GLU A 736 20.49 -2.89 39.25
C GLU A 736 21.50 -3.99 39.66
N GLY A 737 22.47 -3.59 40.47
CA GLY A 737 23.45 -4.48 41.09
C GLY A 737 23.50 -4.18 42.58
N ASN A 738 23.73 -5.20 43.40
CA ASN A 738 23.54 -5.12 44.85
C ASN A 738 24.44 -4.09 45.56
N ASP A 739 25.55 -3.64 44.94
CA ASP A 739 26.58 -2.80 45.59
C ASP A 739 26.82 -1.41 44.93
N LEU A 740 26.10 -1.03 43.87
CA LEU A 740 26.29 0.25 43.18
C LEU A 740 25.01 1.10 43.17
N LEU A 741 25.16 2.43 43.25
CA LEU A 741 24.04 3.37 43.19
C LEU A 741 23.36 3.29 41.82
N SER A 742 22.03 3.17 41.81
CA SER A 742 21.21 3.39 40.61
C SER A 742 21.31 4.85 40.16
N LEU A 743 21.07 5.13 38.88
CA LEU A 743 21.07 6.49 38.33
C LEU A 743 20.18 7.47 39.14
N GLU A 744 18.98 7.05 39.52
CA GLU A 744 18.04 7.88 40.30
C GLU A 744 18.65 8.28 41.65
N LYS A 745 19.02 7.31 42.49
CA LYS A 745 19.69 7.55 43.78
C LYS A 745 20.98 8.36 43.64
N GLY A 746 21.75 8.11 42.56
CA GLY A 746 22.98 8.84 42.28
C GLY A 746 22.71 10.32 42.00
N LEU A 747 21.70 10.64 41.18
CA LEU A 747 21.28 12.01 40.90
C LEU A 747 20.64 12.68 42.13
N GLU A 748 19.87 11.95 42.93
CA GLU A 748 19.35 12.45 44.21
C GLU A 748 20.48 12.85 45.15
N MET A 749 21.51 12.00 45.29
CA MET A 749 22.69 12.32 46.09
C MET A 749 23.45 13.52 45.52
N PHE A 750 23.65 13.56 44.20
CA PHE A 750 24.33 14.65 43.52
C PHE A 750 23.62 15.99 43.75
N PHE A 751 22.30 16.05 43.57
CA PHE A 751 21.50 17.27 43.73
C PHE A 751 21.28 17.72 45.18
N ARG A 752 21.82 17.00 46.18
CA ARG A 752 21.85 17.50 47.56
C ARG A 752 22.84 18.64 47.71
N ASP A 753 24.04 18.45 47.15
CA ASP A 753 25.18 19.34 47.37
C ASP A 753 25.57 20.12 46.10
N ASN A 754 25.00 19.77 44.94
CA ASN A 754 25.32 20.37 43.64
C ASN A 754 24.05 20.75 42.87
N ASP A 755 24.11 21.81 42.06
CA ASP A 755 22.96 22.22 41.21
C ASP A 755 23.17 21.90 39.73
N ARG A 756 24.39 21.59 39.29
CA ARG A 756 24.74 21.39 37.88
C ARG A 756 25.84 20.35 37.75
N GLY A 757 25.69 19.41 36.84
CA GLY A 757 26.66 18.35 36.60
C GLY A 757 26.58 17.78 35.20
N ILE A 758 27.49 16.85 34.93
CA ILE A 758 27.52 16.11 33.66
C ILE A 758 27.49 14.63 34.02
N VAL A 759 26.54 13.91 33.44
CA VAL A 759 26.46 12.45 33.53
C VAL A 759 27.17 11.88 32.32
N ALA A 760 28.24 11.13 32.55
CA ALA A 760 28.99 10.44 31.52
C ALA A 760 28.80 8.92 31.65
N VAL A 761 28.36 8.28 30.57
CA VAL A 761 28.22 6.83 30.47
C VAL A 761 28.85 6.39 29.16
N THR A 762 29.87 5.54 29.25
CA THR A 762 30.63 5.01 28.09
C THR A 762 31.08 6.08 27.12
N ASN A 763 30.25 6.40 26.13
CA ASN A 763 30.50 7.30 25.03
C ASN A 763 29.43 8.39 24.89
N ILE A 764 28.64 8.61 25.93
CA ILE A 764 27.57 9.62 25.99
C ILE A 764 27.83 10.51 27.19
N SER A 765 27.88 11.82 26.96
CA SER A 765 27.82 12.84 28.01
C SER A 765 26.52 13.63 27.86
N VAL A 766 25.82 13.84 28.98
CA VAL A 766 24.64 14.70 29.08
C VAL A 766 24.80 15.67 30.24
N ALA A 767 24.41 16.92 30.04
CA ALA A 767 24.40 17.91 31.12
C ALA A 767 23.09 17.81 31.89
N VAL A 768 23.16 17.91 33.21
CA VAL A 768 22.00 17.91 34.10
C VAL A 768 22.10 19.11 35.04
N TRP A 769 20.96 19.74 35.32
CA TRP A 769 20.91 20.80 36.33
C TRP A 769 19.56 20.90 37.00
N ARG A 770 19.54 21.52 38.19
CA ARG A 770 18.34 21.87 38.93
C ARG A 770 18.25 23.38 39.03
N HIS A 771 17.10 23.94 38.68
CA HIS A 771 16.85 25.38 38.78
C HIS A 771 15.38 25.62 39.15
N GLU A 772 15.14 26.43 40.17
CA GLU A 772 13.79 26.77 40.68
C GLU A 772 12.90 25.55 40.97
N GLY A 773 13.48 24.48 41.51
CA GLY A 773 12.75 23.24 41.83
C GLY A 773 12.42 22.36 40.62
N VAL A 774 12.87 22.72 39.42
CA VAL A 774 12.72 21.95 38.19
C VAL A 774 14.06 21.30 37.82
N TYR A 775 14.01 20.07 37.33
CA TYR A 775 15.17 19.33 36.84
C TYR A 775 15.23 19.38 35.32
N TYR A 776 16.44 19.60 34.80
CA TYR A 776 16.70 19.71 33.38
C TYR A 776 17.79 18.71 32.98
N TYR A 777 17.69 18.18 31.77
CA TYR A 777 18.78 17.48 31.13
C TYR A 777 18.92 17.96 29.69
N PHE A 778 20.15 18.12 29.24
CA PHE A 778 20.50 18.45 27.86
C PHE A 778 21.23 17.27 27.23
N ASP A 779 20.79 16.91 26.03
CA ASP A 779 21.36 15.82 25.25
C ASP A 779 21.58 16.26 23.80
N SER A 780 22.84 16.29 23.39
CA SER A 780 23.24 16.73 22.04
C SER A 780 23.08 15.66 20.97
N HIS A 781 22.74 14.43 21.33
CA HIS A 781 22.59 13.31 20.40
C HIS A 781 21.26 13.38 19.64
N ASN A 782 21.13 12.57 18.59
CA ASN A 782 19.90 12.51 17.81
C ASN A 782 18.74 11.90 18.62
N ARG A 783 17.62 12.62 18.72
CA ARG A 783 16.43 12.23 19.47
C ARG A 783 15.14 12.48 18.68
N ASP A 784 14.10 11.69 18.94
CA ASP A 784 12.78 11.83 18.35
C ASP A 784 11.99 13.02 18.94
N ASP A 785 10.72 13.17 18.57
CA ASP A 785 9.83 14.24 19.05
C ASP A 785 9.43 14.11 20.53
N LYS A 786 9.73 12.96 21.16
CA LYS A 786 9.50 12.66 22.57
C LYS A 786 10.79 12.66 23.40
N GLY A 787 11.94 12.85 22.76
CA GLY A 787 13.26 12.86 23.39
C GLY A 787 13.91 11.48 23.51
N PHE A 788 13.43 10.45 22.81
CA PHE A 788 14.01 9.10 22.77
C PHE A 788 15.01 8.92 21.62
N VAL A 789 15.83 7.87 21.67
CA VAL A 789 16.83 7.56 20.63
C VAL A 789 16.15 7.19 19.31
N VAL A 790 16.61 7.78 18.19
CA VAL A 790 16.10 7.47 16.84
C VAL A 790 16.82 6.23 16.29
N GLY A 791 16.11 5.10 16.19
CA GLY A 791 16.62 3.81 15.68
C GLY A 791 16.25 2.65 16.62
N LYS A 792 15.78 1.52 16.06
CA LYS A 792 15.26 0.36 16.81
C LYS A 792 16.14 0.02 18.01
N VAL A 793 15.57 0.11 19.21
CA VAL A 793 15.90 -0.83 20.29
C VAL A 793 15.43 -2.19 19.78
N THR A 794 16.35 -2.97 19.21
CA THR A 794 16.16 -4.41 19.19
C THR A 794 16.07 -4.85 20.64
N GLU A 795 14.86 -5.23 21.06
CA GLU A 795 14.63 -6.12 22.20
C GLU A 795 15.35 -7.45 21.92
N GLN A 796 16.67 -7.47 22.02
CA GLN A 796 17.51 -8.65 22.08
C GLN A 796 18.75 -8.25 22.85
N LEU A 797 18.65 -8.37 24.18
CA LEU A 797 19.67 -8.85 25.12
C LEU A 797 19.15 -8.67 26.55
N VAL A 798 18.11 -9.44 26.88
CA VAL A 798 17.87 -9.93 28.23
C VAL A 798 17.64 -11.44 28.10
N TYR A 799 18.74 -12.18 28.13
CA TYR A 799 18.85 -13.52 28.70
C TYR A 799 20.18 -13.58 29.43
#